data_AF-A0A938S700-F1
#
_entry.id   AF-A0A938S700-F1
#
_cell.length_a   1.000
_cell.length_b   1.000
_cell.length_c   1.000
_cell.angle_alpha   90.00
_cell.angle_beta   90.00
_cell.angle_gamma   90.00
#
_symmetry.space_group_name_H-M   'P 1'
#
loop_
_entity.id
_entity.type
_entity.pdbx_description
1 polymer ?
#
loop_
_entity_poly.entity_id
_entity_poly.type
_entity_poly.pdbx_seq_one_letter_code
_entity_poly.pdbx_strand_id
1 'polypeptide(L)'
;MEVSTMTRRNDEHTGAVCPKTGRRIDGTRRHWWLPWVLPFAGLASLLWFLIRVIPKPARAAYPCQRLAAPLAGAFVVWLTGIVASSLAYRKAKHLAGQSRYVLAGLLAAVAVGALWGALSVTADRRATAFTPSEVPNNPMGVAKGIHPGRVVWVHEPEATHWNGTTGAWWDDANIDQQVVDTMVAQALVTLTGAADEAGAWDALFRHFNRTRNLGDVGYNRGEKVIIKINMNQDSGGTWTPRAGMPSPQMIHTVLDQLVRVVGVPASAITIYDASRYIGDPIYNKVRGNPRFQSVQFVCNTTRSGRIGAVHDPAHPIRFADPSVPGNATAYVPRVVTEAKYLINMALLRSHSLFGITFCGKNHFGSTYFPNNGGWTPQPLHNYGSRTQAMGSYNCLVDLIGHPQLGGKTLLYLVDALYAARNQSAEVVRFASFGNDWTSSLFMSQDPVAIDSVALDFVRNEPSQTDCTGAGVDNYLHEAALAQNPPSRRFYAPAGDGVRLASLGVHEHWNNPVEKKYARNLGREEGIELVTPPLTVASGQVRNTTKGTEYNYLRHAVQEAEAGDTLVAAPGRYRETLSFAGKALTIRSQDPNDPAVVEATVIEGSAEAVTFSRGETAAAVLAGFTLTGAQRGILCHTAAPTIRNCRSVDNLEAGIKLVENCSPTIVNCIIAGNGGDGIEMWAPRGARLVPQNYATIVHCTIVGNRGHGIQGGAPTVVSSIVYFNASDGRSSQIKADTPLVRYCNVQGGY
;
A
#
# COMPACT_ATOMS: atom_id res chain seq x y z
N MET A 1 5.23 -69.45 -35.56
CA MET A 1 3.97 -69.48 -34.80
C MET A 1 3.71 -68.07 -34.32
N GLU A 2 2.64 -67.50 -34.88
CA GLU A 2 1.86 -66.30 -34.57
C GLU A 2 2.51 -64.95 -34.20
N VAL A 3 2.30 -64.06 -35.15
CA VAL A 3 2.18 -62.59 -35.06
C VAL A 3 0.89 -62.23 -34.30
N SER A 4 0.91 -61.10 -33.59
CA SER A 4 -0.12 -60.03 -33.66
C SER A 4 -0.72 -59.53 -32.33
N THR A 5 -0.72 -58.20 -32.23
CA THR A 5 -1.72 -57.30 -31.60
C THR A 5 -1.92 -57.29 -30.08
N MET A 6 -1.22 -56.37 -29.42
CA MET A 6 -1.79 -55.65 -28.27
C MET A 6 -2.81 -54.62 -28.78
N THR A 7 -4.06 -54.88 -28.45
CA THR A 7 -5.24 -54.04 -28.67
C THR A 7 -5.13 -52.74 -27.86
N ARG A 8 -5.31 -51.61 -28.57
CA ARG A 8 -5.66 -50.32 -27.97
C ARG A 8 -6.96 -50.48 -27.19
N ARG A 9 -6.93 -50.24 -25.88
CA ARG A 9 -8.15 -49.87 -25.14
C ARG A 9 -8.52 -48.45 -25.50
N ASN A 10 -9.71 -48.30 -26.06
CA ASN A 10 -10.43 -47.04 -26.18
C ASN A 10 -10.83 -46.59 -24.77
N ASP A 11 -10.26 -45.48 -24.30
CA ASP A 11 -10.95 -44.65 -23.32
C ASP A 11 -11.68 -43.55 -24.10
N GLU A 12 -13.00 -43.70 -24.17
CA GLU A 12 -13.92 -42.70 -24.69
C GLU A 12 -13.86 -41.44 -23.82
N HIS A 13 -13.39 -40.33 -24.39
CA HIS A 13 -13.56 -39.01 -23.77
C HIS A 13 -15.06 -38.65 -23.75
N THR A 14 -15.67 -38.77 -22.57
CA THR A 14 -16.98 -38.18 -22.26
C THR A 14 -16.91 -36.66 -22.38
N GLY A 15 -17.51 -36.10 -23.44
CA GLY A 15 -17.60 -34.66 -23.66
C GLY A 15 -18.41 -33.96 -22.55
N ALA A 16 -17.89 -32.86 -22.01
CA ALA A 16 -18.53 -32.08 -20.97
C ALA A 16 -19.90 -31.52 -21.45
N VAL A 17 -20.88 -31.51 -20.54
CA VAL A 17 -22.23 -30.96 -20.79
C VAL A 17 -22.37 -29.67 -19.98
N CYS A 18 -22.93 -28.62 -20.57
CA CYS A 18 -23.14 -27.36 -19.86
C CYS A 18 -24.18 -27.52 -18.73
N PRO A 19 -23.84 -27.24 -17.45
CA PRO A 19 -24.73 -27.49 -16.32
C PRO A 19 -25.95 -26.54 -16.27
N LYS A 20 -25.97 -25.45 -17.05
CA LYS A 20 -27.10 -24.50 -17.11
C LYS A 20 -28.13 -24.82 -18.19
N THR A 21 -27.75 -25.54 -19.25
CA THR A 21 -28.59 -25.73 -20.45
C THR A 21 -28.71 -27.18 -20.91
N GLY A 22 -27.95 -28.12 -20.32
CA GLY A 22 -28.03 -29.55 -20.63
C GLY A 22 -27.51 -29.95 -22.02
N ARG A 23 -26.94 -29.03 -22.79
CA ARG A 23 -26.40 -29.33 -24.14
C ARG A 23 -24.96 -29.86 -24.05
N ARG A 24 -24.67 -30.91 -24.84
CA ARG A 24 -23.32 -31.45 -25.03
C ARG A 24 -22.42 -30.39 -25.68
N ILE A 25 -21.22 -30.19 -25.12
CA ILE A 25 -20.20 -29.34 -25.72
C ILE A 25 -19.50 -30.16 -26.80
N ASP A 26 -20.00 -30.07 -28.03
CA ASP A 26 -19.32 -30.67 -29.17
C ASP A 26 -17.98 -29.98 -29.41
N GLY A 27 -16.95 -30.80 -29.67
CA GLY A 27 -15.58 -30.36 -29.93
C GLY A 27 -15.51 -29.26 -30.99
N THR A 28 -14.61 -28.31 -30.72
CA THR A 28 -14.33 -27.10 -31.51
C THR A 28 -14.56 -27.28 -33.01
N ARG A 29 -15.57 -26.60 -33.57
CA ARG A 29 -15.62 -26.32 -35.00
C ARG A 29 -14.35 -25.56 -35.36
N ARG A 30 -13.43 -26.21 -36.11
CA ARG A 30 -12.27 -25.53 -36.70
C ARG A 30 -12.80 -24.50 -37.70
N HIS A 31 -12.88 -23.25 -37.26
CA HIS A 31 -13.21 -22.14 -38.14
C HIS A 31 -12.06 -21.94 -39.12
N TRP A 32 -12.28 -22.31 -40.38
CA TRP A 32 -11.30 -22.22 -41.47
C TRP A 32 -10.78 -20.78 -41.72
N TRP A 33 -11.49 -19.77 -41.23
CA TRP A 33 -11.10 -18.36 -41.31
C TRP A 33 -10.22 -17.88 -40.15
N LEU A 34 -10.16 -18.59 -39.02
CA LEU A 34 -9.37 -18.21 -37.83
C LEU A 34 -7.87 -18.01 -38.11
N PRO A 35 -7.20 -18.83 -38.96
CA PRO A 35 -5.79 -18.64 -39.30
C PRO A 35 -5.50 -17.32 -40.04
N TRP A 36 -6.50 -16.74 -40.68
CA TRP A 36 -6.37 -15.50 -41.44
C TRP A 36 -6.61 -14.25 -40.60
N VAL A 37 -7.25 -14.37 -39.44
CA VAL A 37 -7.54 -13.23 -38.54
C VAL A 37 -6.26 -12.54 -38.08
N LEU A 38 -5.25 -13.33 -37.71
CA LEU A 38 -3.97 -12.82 -37.17
C LEU A 38 -3.17 -11.98 -38.19
N PRO A 39 -2.93 -12.44 -39.44
CA PRO A 39 -2.24 -11.61 -40.43
C PRO A 39 -3.05 -10.37 -40.84
N PHE A 40 -4.38 -10.45 -40.94
CA PHE A 40 -5.20 -9.27 -41.24
C PHE A 40 -5.22 -8.26 -40.10
N ALA A 41 -5.35 -8.72 -38.85
CA ALA A 41 -5.29 -7.86 -37.67
C ALA A 41 -3.90 -7.22 -37.49
N GLY A 42 -2.83 -7.98 -37.73
CA GLY A 42 -1.46 -7.51 -37.70
C GLY A 42 -1.17 -6.44 -38.77
N LEU A 43 -1.61 -6.69 -40.02
CA LEU A 43 -1.48 -5.73 -41.11
C LEU A 43 -2.32 -4.47 -40.87
N ALA A 44 -3.57 -4.61 -40.43
CA ALA A 44 -4.44 -3.48 -40.09
C ALA A 44 -3.84 -2.65 -38.95
N SER A 45 -3.26 -3.30 -37.93
CA SER A 45 -2.57 -2.65 -36.82
C SER A 45 -1.33 -1.89 -37.30
N LEU A 46 -0.53 -2.48 -38.20
CA LEU A 46 0.64 -1.83 -38.80
C LEU A 46 0.24 -0.61 -39.62
N LEU A 47 -0.72 -0.74 -40.53
CA LEU A 47 -1.20 0.37 -41.36
C LEU A 47 -1.77 1.49 -40.50
N TRP A 48 -2.58 1.16 -39.51
CA TRP A 48 -3.14 2.14 -38.60
C TRP A 48 -2.06 2.85 -37.77
N PHE A 49 -1.05 2.12 -37.31
CA PHE A 49 0.08 2.67 -36.59
C PHE A 49 0.89 3.64 -37.46
N LEU A 50 1.27 3.23 -38.67
CA LEU A 50 2.04 4.06 -39.60
C LEU A 50 1.26 5.32 -40.01
N ILE A 51 -0.02 5.19 -40.37
CA ILE A 51 -0.87 6.31 -40.77
C ILE A 51 -1.03 7.33 -39.64
N ARG A 52 -1.11 6.89 -38.39
CA ARG A 52 -1.37 7.79 -37.26
C ARG A 52 -0.09 8.37 -36.67
N VAL A 53 0.98 7.58 -36.59
CA VAL A 53 2.20 7.92 -35.84
C VAL A 53 3.23 8.64 -36.73
N ILE A 54 3.40 8.27 -38.01
CA ILE A 54 4.38 8.95 -38.88
C ILE A 54 4.09 10.46 -39.00
N PRO A 55 2.85 10.92 -39.22
CA PRO A 55 2.57 12.36 -39.34
C PRO A 55 2.70 13.12 -38.01
N LYS A 56 2.63 12.43 -36.86
CA LYS A 56 2.78 13.03 -35.53
C LYS A 56 3.24 11.98 -34.50
N PRO A 57 4.56 11.83 -34.26
CA PRO A 57 5.13 10.75 -33.45
C PRO A 57 4.58 10.65 -32.02
N ALA A 58 4.18 11.78 -31.42
CA ALA A 58 3.57 11.81 -30.09
C ALA A 58 2.30 10.94 -29.95
N ARG A 59 1.61 10.61 -31.06
CA ARG A 59 0.41 9.76 -31.05
C ARG A 59 0.69 8.30 -30.70
N ALA A 60 1.95 7.84 -30.74
CA ALA A 60 2.33 6.50 -30.29
C ALA A 60 1.99 6.24 -28.81
N ALA A 61 1.87 7.30 -28.00
CA ALA A 61 1.50 7.20 -26.59
C ALA A 61 0.00 6.96 -26.36
N TYR A 62 -0.85 7.08 -27.39
CA TYR A 62 -2.30 6.90 -27.22
C TYR A 62 -2.64 5.44 -26.89
N PRO A 63 -3.63 5.17 -26.02
CA PRO A 63 -3.97 3.81 -25.57
C PRO A 63 -4.22 2.84 -26.73
N CYS A 64 -4.89 3.33 -27.77
CA CYS A 64 -5.23 2.56 -28.95
C CYS A 64 -4.02 2.24 -29.84
N GLN A 65 -3.00 3.12 -29.86
CA GLN A 65 -1.73 2.90 -30.55
C GLN A 65 -0.79 1.99 -29.76
N ARG A 66 -0.85 2.04 -28.42
CA ARG A 66 -0.14 1.10 -27.53
C ARG A 66 -0.68 -0.33 -27.64
N LEU A 67 -1.96 -0.51 -27.94
CA LEU A 67 -2.57 -1.81 -28.27
C LEU A 67 -2.17 -2.29 -29.68
N ALA A 68 -2.06 -1.39 -30.65
CA ALA A 68 -1.70 -1.73 -32.03
C ALA A 68 -0.21 -2.03 -32.23
N ALA A 69 0.68 -1.37 -31.49
CA ALA A 69 2.13 -1.48 -31.69
C ALA A 69 2.70 -2.90 -31.51
N PRO A 70 2.31 -3.68 -30.48
CA PRO A 70 2.77 -5.07 -30.34
C PRO A 70 2.27 -5.97 -31.47
N LEU A 71 1.02 -5.81 -31.92
CA LEU A 71 0.44 -6.57 -33.02
C LEU A 71 1.12 -6.25 -34.37
N ALA A 72 1.42 -4.97 -34.60
CA ALA A 72 2.17 -4.51 -35.77
C ALA A 72 3.62 -5.05 -35.76
N GLY A 73 4.29 -4.98 -34.60
CA GLY A 73 5.66 -5.50 -34.44
C GLY A 73 5.76 -7.00 -34.65
N ALA A 74 4.84 -7.77 -34.06
CA ALA A 74 4.75 -9.22 -34.26
C ALA A 74 4.50 -9.58 -35.73
N PHE A 75 3.64 -8.83 -36.43
CA PHE A 75 3.38 -9.02 -37.85
C PHE A 75 4.62 -8.76 -38.72
N VAL A 76 5.39 -7.71 -38.44
CA VAL A 76 6.64 -7.41 -39.16
C VAL A 76 7.69 -8.50 -38.94
N VAL A 77 7.87 -8.97 -37.69
CA VAL A 77 8.82 -10.06 -37.37
C VAL A 77 8.40 -11.37 -38.05
N TRP A 78 7.10 -11.68 -38.05
CA TRP A 78 6.57 -12.85 -38.75
C TRP A 78 6.75 -12.77 -40.27
N LEU A 79 6.43 -11.62 -40.89
CA LEU A 79 6.55 -11.41 -42.33
C LEU A 79 8.02 -11.47 -42.79
N THR A 80 8.93 -10.83 -42.05
CA THR A 80 10.36 -10.86 -42.35
C THR A 80 10.93 -12.27 -42.19
N GLY A 81 10.50 -13.03 -41.18
CA GLY A 81 10.85 -14.46 -41.01
C GLY A 81 10.40 -15.32 -42.18
N ILE A 82 9.16 -15.16 -42.66
CA ILE A 82 8.65 -15.90 -43.83
C ILE A 82 9.38 -15.52 -45.11
N VAL A 83 9.62 -14.24 -45.36
CA VAL A 83 10.30 -13.78 -46.58
C VAL A 83 11.76 -14.26 -46.58
N ALA A 84 12.48 -14.10 -45.47
CA ALA A 84 13.86 -14.56 -45.33
C ALA A 84 13.96 -16.09 -45.50
N SER A 85 13.08 -16.85 -44.86
CA SER A 85 13.00 -18.30 -45.02
C SER A 85 12.70 -18.71 -46.46
N SER A 86 11.76 -18.02 -47.11
CA SER A 86 11.36 -18.33 -48.50
C SER A 86 12.48 -18.06 -49.50
N LEU A 87 13.19 -16.94 -49.36
CA LEU A 87 14.33 -16.59 -50.21
C LEU A 87 15.50 -17.56 -50.00
N ALA A 88 15.83 -17.88 -48.74
CA ALA A 88 16.87 -18.85 -48.40
C ALA A 88 16.54 -20.24 -48.95
N TYR A 89 15.29 -20.70 -48.82
CA TYR A 89 14.83 -21.98 -49.35
C TYR A 89 14.86 -22.04 -50.88
N ARG A 90 14.38 -20.99 -51.57
CA ARG A 90 14.44 -20.93 -53.04
C ARG A 90 15.88 -20.99 -53.56
N LYS A 91 16.80 -20.31 -52.88
CA LYS A 91 18.22 -20.33 -53.24
C LYS A 91 18.88 -21.67 -52.92
N ALA A 92 18.51 -22.31 -51.80
CA ALA A 92 18.92 -23.67 -51.47
C ALA A 92 18.49 -24.67 -52.55
N LYS A 93 17.23 -24.61 -53.01
CA LYS A 93 16.72 -25.48 -54.08
C LYS A 93 17.46 -25.27 -55.41
N HIS A 94 17.76 -24.03 -55.77
CA HIS A 94 18.52 -23.72 -56.98
C HIS A 94 19.95 -24.27 -56.92
N LEU A 95 20.64 -24.11 -55.78
CA LEU A 95 21.99 -24.61 -55.57
C LEU A 95 22.06 -26.15 -55.50
N ALA A 96 21.02 -26.80 -54.96
CA ALA A 96 20.90 -28.26 -54.99
C ALA A 96 20.76 -28.79 -56.43
N GLY A 97 20.03 -28.08 -57.30
CA GLY A 97 19.94 -28.38 -58.73
C GLY A 97 21.25 -28.17 -59.52
N GLN A 98 22.19 -27.41 -58.96
CA GLN A 98 23.55 -27.22 -59.48
C GLN A 98 24.57 -28.17 -58.82
N SER A 99 24.11 -29.22 -58.13
CA SER A 99 24.92 -30.19 -57.39
C SER A 99 25.82 -29.60 -56.28
N ARG A 100 25.51 -28.38 -55.79
CA ARG A 100 26.24 -27.72 -54.71
C ARG A 100 25.59 -27.99 -53.35
N TYR A 101 25.58 -29.26 -52.96
CA TYR A 101 24.77 -29.76 -51.83
C TYR A 101 25.15 -29.17 -50.47
N VAL A 102 26.44 -28.92 -50.21
CA VAL A 102 26.91 -28.33 -48.93
C VAL A 102 26.34 -26.92 -48.74
N LEU A 103 26.41 -26.09 -49.80
CA LEU A 103 25.92 -24.72 -49.75
C LEU A 103 24.38 -24.67 -49.72
N ALA A 104 23.72 -25.61 -50.39
CA ALA A 104 22.28 -25.79 -50.30
C ALA A 104 21.82 -26.20 -48.89
N GLY A 105 22.54 -27.11 -48.23
CA GLY A 105 22.27 -27.53 -46.86
C GLY A 105 22.39 -26.38 -45.85
N LEU A 106 23.43 -25.54 -45.97
CA LEU A 106 23.61 -24.36 -45.12
C LEU A 106 22.44 -23.36 -45.28
N LEU A 107 22.00 -23.11 -46.51
CA LEU A 107 20.87 -22.19 -46.76
C LEU A 107 19.52 -22.76 -46.33
N ALA A 108 19.33 -24.08 -46.39
CA ALA A 108 18.16 -24.75 -45.83
C ALA A 108 18.13 -24.62 -44.29
N ALA A 109 19.28 -24.77 -43.62
CA ALA A 109 19.39 -24.54 -42.19
C ALA A 109 19.12 -23.07 -41.80
N VAL A 110 19.59 -22.11 -42.60
CA VAL A 110 19.24 -20.67 -42.42
C VAL A 110 17.74 -20.42 -42.60
N ALA A 111 17.09 -21.09 -43.55
CA ALA A 111 15.64 -20.96 -43.75
C ALA A 111 14.85 -21.45 -42.52
N VAL A 112 15.21 -22.63 -42.00
CA VAL A 112 14.61 -23.17 -40.77
C VAL A 112 14.93 -22.29 -39.57
N GLY A 113 16.17 -21.81 -39.44
CA GLY A 113 16.60 -20.92 -38.37
C GLY A 113 15.89 -19.57 -38.36
N ALA A 114 15.62 -18.98 -39.53
CA ALA A 114 14.87 -17.73 -39.66
C ALA A 114 13.40 -17.89 -39.25
N LEU A 115 12.77 -19.00 -39.63
CA LEU A 115 11.39 -19.32 -39.24
C LEU A 115 11.30 -19.62 -37.73
N TRP A 116 12.25 -20.41 -37.21
CA TRP A 116 12.35 -20.73 -35.77
C TRP A 116 12.63 -19.49 -34.92
N GLY A 117 13.50 -18.60 -35.37
CA GLY A 117 13.79 -17.32 -34.72
C GLY A 117 12.56 -16.43 -34.64
N ALA A 118 11.81 -16.29 -35.74
CA ALA A 118 10.57 -15.53 -35.76
C ALA A 118 9.51 -16.10 -34.80
N LEU A 119 9.38 -17.43 -34.72
CA LEU A 119 8.49 -18.13 -33.79
C LEU A 119 8.94 -18.00 -32.32
N SER A 120 10.26 -17.99 -32.07
CA SER A 120 10.82 -17.88 -30.72
C SER A 120 10.70 -16.46 -30.13
N VAL A 121 10.76 -15.43 -30.98
CA VAL A 121 10.59 -14.02 -30.57
C VAL A 121 9.12 -13.69 -30.30
N THR A 122 8.19 -14.44 -30.90
CA THR A 122 6.73 -14.27 -30.74
C THR A 122 6.12 -15.17 -29.67
N ALA A 123 6.88 -16.14 -29.15
CA ALA A 123 6.51 -16.92 -27.98
C ALA A 123 6.65 -16.07 -26.71
N ASP A 124 5.53 -15.78 -26.06
CA ASP A 124 5.44 -15.13 -24.76
C ASP A 124 6.25 -15.94 -23.73
N ARG A 125 7.51 -15.58 -23.47
CA ARG A 125 8.21 -16.04 -22.26
C ARG A 125 7.67 -15.27 -21.07
N ARG A 126 6.45 -15.57 -20.63
CA ARG A 126 6.00 -15.15 -19.30
C ARG A 126 6.97 -15.75 -18.30
N ALA A 127 7.72 -14.90 -17.60
CA ALA A 127 8.56 -15.35 -16.49
C ALA A 127 7.65 -16.06 -15.47
N THR A 128 8.08 -17.22 -14.99
CA THR A 128 7.31 -18.00 -14.01
C THR A 128 7.22 -17.24 -12.69
N ALA A 129 6.04 -17.26 -12.06
CA ALA A 129 5.85 -16.75 -10.70
C ALA A 129 6.88 -17.36 -9.76
N PHE A 130 7.43 -16.55 -8.86
CA PHE A 130 8.39 -17.03 -7.87
C PHE A 130 7.75 -18.07 -6.95
N THR A 131 8.47 -19.16 -6.70
CA THR A 131 8.15 -20.17 -5.70
C THR A 131 9.44 -20.46 -4.94
N PRO A 132 9.43 -20.43 -3.60
CA PRO A 132 10.58 -20.77 -2.77
C PRO A 132 11.11 -22.16 -3.08
N SER A 133 12.41 -22.34 -2.88
CA SER A 133 13.09 -23.60 -3.13
C SER A 133 12.95 -24.59 -1.97
N GLU A 134 12.72 -24.06 -0.78
CA GLU A 134 12.63 -24.73 0.50
C GLU A 134 11.18 -24.97 0.91
N VAL A 135 11.02 -25.96 1.79
CA VAL A 135 9.71 -26.23 2.39
C VAL A 135 9.33 -25.11 3.38
N PRO A 136 8.04 -24.77 3.49
CA PRO A 136 7.53 -23.87 4.52
C PRO A 136 8.01 -24.20 5.93
N ASN A 137 8.08 -23.17 6.78
CA ASN A 137 8.37 -23.28 8.20
C ASN A 137 9.72 -23.92 8.53
N ASN A 138 10.73 -23.73 7.67
CA ASN A 138 12.08 -24.25 7.84
C ASN A 138 13.08 -23.09 8.08
N PRO A 139 13.17 -22.57 9.31
CA PRO A 139 13.96 -21.38 9.61
C PRO A 139 15.45 -21.60 9.42
N MET A 140 16.12 -20.57 8.90
CA MET A 140 17.58 -20.47 8.80
C MET A 140 18.08 -19.12 9.29
N GLY A 141 19.29 -19.09 9.84
CA GLY A 141 19.88 -17.90 10.44
C GLY A 141 19.48 -17.67 11.89
N VAL A 142 19.83 -16.50 12.42
CA VAL A 142 19.68 -16.15 13.84
C VAL A 142 18.82 -14.91 13.94
N ALA A 143 17.63 -15.11 14.49
CA ALA A 143 16.61 -14.08 14.67
C ALA A 143 17.09 -12.90 15.53
N LYS A 144 16.68 -11.67 15.20
CA LYS A 144 17.10 -10.42 15.88
C LYS A 144 15.91 -9.67 16.51
N GLY A 145 16.22 -8.78 17.46
CA GLY A 145 15.26 -7.89 18.12
C GLY A 145 14.98 -8.23 19.58
N ILE A 146 14.17 -7.40 20.24
CA ILE A 146 13.67 -7.61 21.61
C ILE A 146 12.90 -8.93 21.69
N HIS A 147 12.05 -9.18 20.68
CA HIS A 147 11.40 -10.46 20.44
C HIS A 147 11.99 -11.04 19.14
N PRO A 148 13.00 -11.94 19.22
CA PRO A 148 13.78 -12.36 18.08
C PRO A 148 12.94 -12.84 16.89
N GLY A 149 13.09 -12.22 15.72
CA GLY A 149 12.39 -12.64 14.48
C GLY A 149 10.92 -12.23 14.42
N ARG A 150 10.46 -11.38 15.35
CA ARG A 150 9.10 -10.82 15.31
C ARG A 150 8.97 -9.82 14.17
N VAL A 151 7.92 -10.01 13.37
CA VAL A 151 7.43 -9.02 12.40
C VAL A 151 6.01 -8.69 12.78
N VAL A 152 5.74 -7.41 13.00
CA VAL A 152 4.38 -6.92 13.22
C VAL A 152 3.77 -6.53 11.89
N TRP A 153 2.56 -7.00 11.62
CA TRP A 153 1.74 -6.56 10.50
C TRP A 153 0.45 -5.92 11.02
N VAL A 154 0.23 -4.67 10.62
CA VAL A 154 -1.01 -3.94 10.89
C VAL A 154 -1.71 -3.73 9.57
N HIS A 155 -3.01 -4.03 9.51
CA HIS A 155 -3.86 -3.81 8.34
C HIS A 155 -5.14 -3.10 8.77
N GLU A 156 -5.35 -1.90 8.25
CA GLU A 156 -6.47 -1.02 8.58
C GLU A 156 -7.06 -0.48 7.27
N PRO A 157 -8.10 -1.11 6.69
CA PRO A 157 -8.71 -0.66 5.43
C PRO A 157 -9.13 0.80 5.42
N GLU A 158 -9.54 1.33 6.59
CA GLU A 158 -9.92 2.72 6.77
C GLU A 158 -8.74 3.71 6.71
N ALA A 159 -7.50 3.25 6.55
CA ALA A 159 -6.35 4.13 6.36
C ALA A 159 -6.30 4.77 4.96
N THR A 160 -6.99 4.19 3.98
CA THR A 160 -6.84 4.55 2.55
C THR A 160 -8.17 4.58 1.82
N HIS A 161 -8.47 5.68 1.13
CA HIS A 161 -9.79 5.90 0.52
C HIS A 161 -9.77 6.29 -0.96
N TRP A 162 -8.59 6.35 -1.58
CA TRP A 162 -8.48 6.78 -2.98
C TRP A 162 -9.32 5.92 -3.93
N ASN A 163 -10.26 6.55 -4.63
CA ASN A 163 -11.13 5.83 -5.57
C ASN A 163 -10.40 5.39 -6.87
N GLY A 164 -9.17 5.84 -7.09
CA GLY A 164 -8.34 5.56 -8.27
C GLY A 164 -8.45 6.58 -9.40
N THR A 165 -9.28 7.63 -9.24
CA THR A 165 -9.56 8.61 -10.30
C THR A 165 -9.53 10.06 -9.83
N THR A 166 -10.08 10.38 -8.66
CA THR A 166 -10.22 11.74 -8.13
C THR A 166 -9.07 12.07 -7.18
N GLY A 167 -8.40 13.20 -7.41
CA GLY A 167 -7.22 13.60 -6.63
C GLY A 167 -6.06 12.62 -6.78
N ALA A 168 -5.08 12.74 -5.90
CA ALA A 168 -3.94 11.84 -5.83
C ALA A 168 -4.01 10.96 -4.58
N TRP A 169 -3.51 9.73 -4.68
CA TRP A 169 -3.57 8.77 -3.58
C TRP A 169 -2.86 9.25 -2.30
N TRP A 170 -1.89 10.14 -2.41
CA TRP A 170 -1.13 10.69 -1.29
C TRP A 170 -1.76 11.93 -0.64
N ASP A 171 -2.89 12.43 -1.17
CA ASP A 171 -3.58 13.59 -0.61
C ASP A 171 -4.20 13.23 0.74
N ASP A 172 -4.31 14.20 1.65
CA ASP A 172 -4.91 13.98 2.99
C ASP A 172 -6.40 13.57 2.94
N ALA A 173 -7.08 13.83 1.82
CA ALA A 173 -8.44 13.32 1.59
C ALA A 173 -8.50 11.81 1.29
N ASN A 174 -7.35 11.20 0.96
CA ASN A 174 -7.25 9.81 0.51
C ASN A 174 -6.47 8.93 1.49
N ILE A 175 -5.79 9.51 2.48
CA ILE A 175 -5.12 8.79 3.57
C ILE A 175 -5.52 9.42 4.90
N ASP A 176 -6.20 8.64 5.76
CA ASP A 176 -6.59 9.13 7.08
C ASP A 176 -5.39 9.14 8.03
N GLN A 177 -4.93 10.35 8.37
CA GLN A 177 -3.76 10.55 9.23
C GLN A 177 -3.94 9.93 10.62
N GLN A 178 -5.14 9.97 11.21
CA GLN A 178 -5.38 9.47 12.57
C GLN A 178 -5.34 7.94 12.61
N VAL A 179 -5.83 7.29 11.55
CA VAL A 179 -5.73 5.83 11.41
C VAL A 179 -4.26 5.45 11.27
N VAL A 180 -3.48 6.13 10.42
CA VAL A 180 -2.04 5.87 10.26
C VAL A 180 -1.27 6.10 11.56
N ASP A 181 -1.61 7.14 12.33
CA ASP A 181 -1.04 7.38 13.66
C ASP A 181 -1.28 6.20 14.60
N THR A 182 -2.51 5.67 14.61
CA THR A 182 -2.85 4.47 15.40
C THR A 182 -2.08 3.24 14.94
N MET A 183 -1.96 3.02 13.62
CA MET A 183 -1.26 1.86 13.07
C MET A 183 0.20 1.81 13.55
N VAL A 184 0.90 2.94 13.54
CA VAL A 184 2.29 3.01 14.00
C VAL A 184 2.38 2.81 15.52
N ALA A 185 1.48 3.42 16.30
CA ALA A 185 1.45 3.26 17.75
C ALA A 185 1.24 1.78 18.15
N GLN A 186 0.23 1.13 17.56
CA GLN A 186 -0.05 -0.29 17.81
C GLN A 186 1.10 -1.19 17.34
N ALA A 187 1.73 -0.88 16.21
CA ALA A 187 2.88 -1.62 15.72
C ALA A 187 4.07 -1.55 16.71
N LEU A 188 4.38 -0.37 17.24
CA LEU A 188 5.47 -0.17 18.22
C LEU A 188 5.23 -0.94 19.53
N VAL A 189 4.04 -0.81 20.10
CA VAL A 189 3.65 -1.49 21.34
C VAL A 189 3.67 -3.01 21.13
N THR A 190 3.13 -3.51 20.02
CA THR A 190 3.10 -4.96 19.70
C THR A 190 4.50 -5.50 19.43
N LEU A 191 5.35 -4.74 18.74
CA LEU A 191 6.71 -5.16 18.41
C LEU A 191 7.56 -5.32 19.67
N THR A 192 7.40 -4.42 20.63
CA THR A 192 8.23 -4.37 21.84
C THR A 192 7.62 -5.13 23.01
N GLY A 193 6.30 -5.30 23.04
CA GLY A 193 5.56 -5.80 24.20
C GLY A 193 5.45 -4.79 25.35
N ALA A 194 5.75 -3.51 25.10
CA ALA A 194 5.59 -2.44 26.09
C ALA A 194 4.10 -2.14 26.34
N ALA A 195 3.81 -1.36 27.40
CA ALA A 195 2.43 -0.96 27.72
C ALA A 195 1.94 0.24 26.89
N ASP A 196 2.86 1.10 26.44
CA ASP A 196 2.57 2.35 25.72
C ASP A 196 3.70 2.73 24.74
N GLU A 197 3.48 3.80 23.98
CA GLU A 197 4.42 4.29 22.96
C GLU A 197 5.76 4.72 23.55
N ALA A 198 5.75 5.37 24.73
CA ALA A 198 6.96 5.88 25.37
C ALA A 198 7.86 4.73 25.85
N GLY A 199 7.26 3.72 26.50
CA GLY A 199 7.94 2.50 26.90
C GLY A 199 8.44 1.69 25.69
N ALA A 200 7.67 1.65 24.59
CA ALA A 200 8.10 0.99 23.37
C ALA A 200 9.38 1.63 22.80
N TRP A 201 9.42 2.96 22.68
CA TRP A 201 10.60 3.66 22.19
C TRP A 201 11.81 3.51 23.12
N ASP A 202 11.64 3.67 24.44
CA ASP A 202 12.73 3.48 25.41
C ASP A 202 13.33 2.06 25.30
N ALA A 203 12.47 1.03 25.18
CA ALA A 203 12.90 -0.35 24.98
C ALA A 203 13.71 -0.53 23.69
N LEU A 204 13.29 0.07 22.57
CA LEU A 204 14.02 0.03 21.29
C LEU A 204 15.43 0.64 21.44
N PHE A 205 15.55 1.84 22.02
CA PHE A 205 16.84 2.51 22.20
C PHE A 205 17.76 1.75 23.16
N ARG A 206 17.25 1.30 24.31
CA ARG A 206 18.01 0.50 25.27
C ARG A 206 18.51 -0.80 24.65
N HIS A 207 17.64 -1.53 23.94
CA HIS A 207 18.02 -2.75 23.26
C HIS A 207 19.13 -2.48 22.23
N PHE A 208 18.98 -1.43 21.42
CA PHE A 208 19.99 -1.05 20.43
C PHE A 208 21.33 -0.71 21.06
N ASN A 209 21.33 0.14 22.10
CA ASN A 209 22.55 0.58 22.76
C ASN A 209 23.24 -0.59 23.48
N ARG A 210 22.49 -1.45 24.19
CA ARG A 210 23.02 -2.63 24.88
C ARG A 210 23.66 -3.63 23.92
N THR A 211 22.98 -3.95 22.82
CA THR A 211 23.49 -4.91 21.80
C THR A 211 24.73 -4.42 21.06
N ARG A 212 25.08 -3.14 21.20
CA ARG A 212 26.25 -2.50 20.59
C ARG A 212 27.30 -2.06 21.59
N ASN A 213 27.19 -2.52 22.84
CA ASN A 213 28.10 -2.15 23.94
C ASN A 213 28.17 -0.62 24.18
N LEU A 214 27.07 0.10 23.93
CA LEU A 214 26.91 1.53 24.20
C LEU A 214 26.22 1.81 25.55
N GLY A 215 26.03 0.78 26.37
CA GLY A 215 25.33 0.83 27.67
C GLY A 215 23.83 0.53 27.58
N ASP A 216 23.21 0.32 28.74
CA ASP A 216 21.75 0.18 28.87
C ASP A 216 21.11 1.55 29.15
N VAL A 217 21.03 2.35 28.10
CA VAL A 217 20.48 3.71 28.15
C VAL A 217 19.51 3.92 27.00
N GLY A 218 18.46 4.70 27.25
CA GLY A 218 17.52 5.14 26.23
C GLY A 218 18.13 6.21 25.31
N TYR A 219 17.26 6.96 24.63
CA TYR A 219 17.67 8.10 23.81
C TYR A 219 18.27 9.23 24.66
N ASN A 220 19.42 9.76 24.26
CA ASN A 220 19.96 11.01 24.85
C ASN A 220 19.69 12.20 23.93
N ARG A 221 19.21 13.30 24.51
CA ARG A 221 18.86 14.52 23.77
C ARG A 221 20.04 15.03 22.93
N GLY A 222 19.78 15.22 21.63
CA GLY A 222 20.77 15.70 20.67
C GLY A 222 21.46 14.60 19.87
N GLU A 223 21.31 13.34 20.25
CA GLU A 223 21.71 12.22 19.39
C GLU A 223 20.91 12.29 18.07
N LYS A 224 21.62 12.17 16.96
CA LYS A 224 21.05 12.31 15.60
C LYS A 224 20.34 11.02 15.18
N VAL A 225 19.13 11.17 14.64
CA VAL A 225 18.32 10.09 14.04
C VAL A 225 18.17 10.36 12.55
N ILE A 226 18.42 9.36 11.73
CA ILE A 226 18.26 9.45 10.27
C ILE A 226 17.20 8.47 9.77
N ILE A 227 16.36 8.91 8.83
CA ILE A 227 15.28 8.11 8.24
C ILE A 227 15.58 7.90 6.75
N LYS A 228 15.91 6.66 6.36
CA LYS A 228 16.07 6.27 4.95
C LYS A 228 14.70 5.96 4.37
N ILE A 229 14.23 6.76 3.42
CA ILE A 229 12.97 6.53 2.69
C ILE A 229 13.25 6.05 1.26
N ASN A 230 12.37 5.22 0.68
CA ASN A 230 12.56 4.71 -0.67
C ASN A 230 12.02 5.66 -1.75
N MET A 231 12.90 6.48 -2.35
CA MET A 231 12.51 7.46 -3.37
C MET A 231 12.77 6.98 -4.81
N ASN A 232 12.92 5.67 -5.07
CA ASN A 232 13.40 5.18 -6.37
C ASN A 232 12.59 5.68 -7.59
N GLN A 233 11.29 5.90 -7.43
CA GLN A 233 10.41 6.40 -8.49
C GLN A 233 10.42 7.93 -8.66
N ASP A 234 11.06 8.69 -7.76
CA ASP A 234 11.13 10.15 -7.87
C ASP A 234 12.15 10.56 -8.94
N SER A 235 11.68 11.18 -10.02
CA SER A 235 12.52 11.79 -11.05
C SER A 235 12.81 13.27 -10.78
N GLY A 236 12.33 13.83 -9.66
CA GLY A 236 12.47 15.24 -9.32
C GLY A 236 11.45 16.16 -9.96
N GLY A 237 10.39 15.62 -10.57
CA GLY A 237 9.26 16.37 -11.11
C GLY A 237 8.01 16.25 -10.24
N THR A 238 6.90 16.78 -10.73
CA THR A 238 5.58 16.59 -10.11
C THR A 238 5.24 15.11 -10.07
N TRP A 239 4.81 14.63 -8.89
CA TRP A 239 4.34 13.26 -8.74
C TRP A 239 3.15 12.99 -9.64
N THR A 240 3.05 11.75 -10.12
CA THR A 240 1.88 11.29 -10.87
C THR A 240 1.14 10.25 -10.04
N PRO A 241 -0.20 10.14 -10.11
CA PRO A 241 -0.96 9.11 -9.38
C PRO A 241 -0.55 7.66 -9.69
N ARG A 242 0.25 7.44 -10.75
CA ARG A 242 0.87 6.15 -11.08
C ARG A 242 2.18 5.88 -10.33
N ALA A 243 2.68 6.81 -9.53
CA ALA A 243 3.93 6.61 -8.82
C ALA A 243 3.67 6.00 -7.44
N GLY A 244 4.23 4.82 -7.17
CA GLY A 244 4.33 4.22 -5.84
C GLY A 244 5.49 4.83 -5.07
N MET A 245 5.16 5.78 -4.20
CA MET A 245 6.09 6.58 -3.41
C MET A 245 5.84 6.34 -1.91
N PRO A 246 6.75 6.76 -1.01
CA PRO A 246 6.45 6.78 0.42
C PRO A 246 5.27 7.71 0.73
N SER A 247 4.37 7.25 1.60
CA SER A 247 3.20 8.00 2.02
C SER A 247 3.62 9.18 2.91
N PRO A 248 3.28 10.44 2.55
CA PRO A 248 3.59 11.60 3.38
C PRO A 248 3.09 11.49 4.83
N GLN A 249 1.93 10.87 5.02
CA GLN A 249 1.27 10.68 6.31
C GLN A 249 2.06 9.70 7.19
N MET A 250 2.56 8.59 6.64
CA MET A 250 3.40 7.63 7.37
C MET A 250 4.73 8.27 7.82
N ILE A 251 5.35 9.08 6.96
CA ILE A 251 6.56 9.85 7.33
C ILE A 251 6.24 10.85 8.44
N HIS A 252 5.12 11.58 8.32
CA HIS A 252 4.67 12.52 9.35
C HIS A 252 4.46 11.81 10.70
N THR A 253 3.80 10.67 10.72
CA THR A 253 3.58 9.87 11.94
C THR A 253 4.89 9.45 12.59
N VAL A 254 5.85 8.93 11.83
CA VAL A 254 7.16 8.54 12.37
C VAL A 254 7.90 9.75 12.95
N LEU A 255 7.80 10.93 12.32
CA LEU A 255 8.35 12.16 12.88
C LEU A 255 7.63 12.59 14.16
N ASP A 256 6.30 12.51 14.21
CA ASP A 256 5.53 12.85 15.42
C ASP A 256 5.91 11.94 16.59
N GLN A 257 6.05 10.63 16.36
CA GLN A 257 6.56 9.69 17.35
C GLN A 257 7.92 10.10 17.90
N LEU A 258 8.89 10.39 17.03
CA LEU A 258 10.24 10.80 17.46
C LEU A 258 10.24 12.15 18.20
N VAL A 259 9.48 13.14 17.73
CA VAL A 259 9.51 14.49 18.30
C VAL A 259 8.65 14.60 19.56
N ARG A 260 7.41 14.10 19.52
CA ARG A 260 6.43 14.24 20.62
C ARG A 260 6.60 13.19 21.71
N VAL A 261 6.84 11.93 21.34
CA VAL A 261 6.91 10.83 22.31
C VAL A 261 8.33 10.66 22.84
N VAL A 262 9.33 10.57 21.94
CA VAL A 262 10.74 10.37 22.33
C VAL A 262 11.40 11.67 22.77
N GLY A 263 10.97 12.81 22.25
CA GLY A 263 11.59 14.10 22.55
C GLY A 263 12.86 14.39 21.74
N VAL A 264 13.05 13.72 20.60
CA VAL A 264 14.13 14.01 19.64
C VAL A 264 13.93 15.43 19.09
N PRO A 265 14.90 16.35 19.24
CA PRO A 265 14.79 17.67 18.62
C PRO A 265 14.65 17.51 17.11
N ALA A 266 13.68 18.18 16.48
CA ALA A 266 13.47 18.09 15.03
C ALA A 266 14.74 18.44 14.22
N SER A 267 15.61 19.32 14.74
CA SER A 267 16.91 19.66 14.16
C SER A 267 17.94 18.52 14.17
N ALA A 268 17.73 17.48 14.97
CA ALA A 268 18.54 16.27 15.05
C ALA A 268 17.98 15.13 14.16
N ILE A 269 16.94 15.40 13.37
CA ILE A 269 16.32 14.44 12.47
C ILE A 269 16.64 14.79 11.01
N THR A 270 17.11 13.80 10.27
CA THR A 270 17.34 13.90 8.82
C THR A 270 16.52 12.84 8.08
N ILE A 271 15.75 13.23 7.07
CA ILE A 271 15.12 12.32 6.11
C ILE A 271 16.00 12.29 4.85
N TYR A 272 16.30 11.11 4.31
CA TYR A 272 17.18 11.02 3.14
C TYR A 272 16.85 9.92 2.13
N ASP A 273 17.22 10.21 0.88
CA ASP A 273 17.60 9.25 -0.17
C ASP A 273 18.67 9.93 -1.03
N ALA A 274 19.93 9.51 -0.93
CA ALA A 274 21.02 10.22 -1.58
C ALA A 274 21.03 10.06 -3.11
N SER A 275 20.34 9.05 -3.66
CA SER A 275 20.34 8.73 -5.09
C SER A 275 19.18 9.35 -5.87
N ARG A 276 18.19 9.90 -5.18
CA ARG A 276 16.94 10.41 -5.76
C ARG A 276 16.55 11.74 -5.13
N TYR A 277 15.57 12.40 -5.74
CA TYR A 277 15.00 13.61 -5.18
C TYR A 277 13.93 13.24 -4.14
N ILE A 278 13.66 14.14 -3.18
CA ILE A 278 12.54 13.99 -2.24
C ILE A 278 11.42 14.93 -2.67
N GLY A 279 10.34 14.40 -3.25
CA GLY A 279 9.25 15.17 -3.84
C GLY A 279 8.47 16.08 -2.88
N ASP A 280 7.76 17.05 -3.47
CA ASP A 280 7.02 18.09 -2.75
C ASP A 280 5.89 17.58 -1.85
N PRO A 281 5.14 16.51 -2.17
CA PRO A 281 4.12 15.98 -1.27
C PRO A 281 4.66 15.65 0.14
N ILE A 282 5.82 15.00 0.22
CA ILE A 282 6.49 14.70 1.50
C ILE A 282 6.97 15.99 2.17
N TYR A 283 7.70 16.82 1.42
CA TYR A 283 8.27 18.06 1.98
C TYR A 283 7.21 19.00 2.52
N ASN A 284 6.12 19.21 1.77
CA ASN A 284 5.03 20.09 2.15
C ASN A 284 4.25 19.54 3.35
N LYS A 285 3.97 18.24 3.40
CA LYS A 285 3.31 17.61 4.57
C LYS A 285 4.13 17.81 5.84
N VAL A 286 5.44 17.61 5.78
CA VAL A 286 6.34 17.81 6.93
C VAL A 286 6.44 19.30 7.28
N ARG A 287 6.65 20.19 6.31
CA ARG A 287 6.73 21.64 6.52
C ARG A 287 5.40 22.29 6.89
N GLY A 288 4.27 21.61 6.68
CA GLY A 288 2.97 22.05 7.17
C GLY A 288 2.85 21.96 8.69
N ASN A 289 3.71 21.17 9.36
CA ASN A 289 3.71 21.04 10.81
C ASN A 289 4.74 22.00 11.45
N PRO A 290 4.33 22.93 12.34
CA PRO A 290 5.25 23.83 13.03
C PRO A 290 6.35 23.14 13.85
N ARG A 291 6.12 21.92 14.32
CA ARG A 291 7.12 21.15 15.09
C ARG A 291 8.25 20.59 14.24
N PHE A 292 8.06 20.50 12.92
CA PHE A 292 9.00 19.83 12.01
C PHE A 292 9.79 20.78 11.11
N GLN A 293 9.74 22.09 11.38
CA GLN A 293 10.39 23.11 10.53
C GLN A 293 11.90 22.89 10.38
N SER A 294 12.57 22.37 11.41
CA SER A 294 14.01 22.13 11.41
C SER A 294 14.43 20.73 10.97
N VAL A 295 13.49 19.85 10.58
CA VAL A 295 13.84 18.53 10.02
C VAL A 295 14.60 18.72 8.71
N GLN A 296 15.73 18.03 8.55
CA GLN A 296 16.55 18.14 7.35
C GLN A 296 16.11 17.15 6.27
N PHE A 297 16.19 17.56 5.00
CA PHE A 297 15.96 16.71 3.85
C PHE A 297 17.22 16.62 3.01
N VAL A 298 17.79 15.43 2.91
CA VAL A 298 19.03 15.19 2.16
C VAL A 298 18.75 14.29 0.95
N CYS A 299 19.07 14.78 -0.24
CA CYS A 299 18.75 14.10 -1.48
C CYS A 299 19.86 14.27 -2.53
N ASN A 300 19.67 13.78 -3.76
CA ASN A 300 20.70 13.82 -4.80
C ASN A 300 21.10 15.22 -5.30
N THR A 301 20.41 16.29 -4.87
CA THR A 301 20.65 17.66 -5.36
C THR A 301 20.22 18.71 -4.33
N THR A 302 20.82 19.90 -4.39
CA THR A 302 20.43 21.05 -3.55
C THR A 302 19.45 21.93 -4.32
N ARG A 303 18.17 21.91 -3.93
CA ARG A 303 17.14 22.84 -4.44
C ARG A 303 15.87 22.76 -3.59
N SER A 304 15.04 23.80 -3.67
CA SER A 304 13.69 23.84 -3.08
C SER A 304 13.62 23.36 -1.61
N GLY A 305 14.60 23.77 -0.79
CA GLY A 305 14.68 23.41 0.64
C GLY A 305 15.29 22.03 0.95
N ARG A 306 15.74 21.28 -0.06
CA ARG A 306 16.50 20.03 0.09
C ARG A 306 18.00 20.30 -0.03
N ILE A 307 18.78 19.48 0.65
CA ILE A 307 20.24 19.56 0.73
C ILE A 307 20.84 18.41 -0.11
N GLY A 308 21.81 18.73 -0.97
CA GLY A 308 22.54 17.72 -1.73
C GLY A 308 23.39 16.82 -0.82
N ALA A 309 23.30 15.51 -1.03
CA ALA A 309 24.04 14.52 -0.28
C ALA A 309 25.55 14.63 -0.53
N VAL A 310 26.33 14.52 0.54
CA VAL A 310 27.79 14.47 0.54
C VAL A 310 28.23 13.09 1.00
N HIS A 311 29.16 12.46 0.30
CA HIS A 311 29.65 11.12 0.67
C HIS A 311 30.74 11.24 1.74
N ASP A 312 30.92 10.16 2.52
CA ASP A 312 31.97 10.07 3.51
C ASP A 312 33.03 9.04 3.09
N PRO A 313 34.24 9.50 2.69
CA PRO A 313 35.31 8.60 2.27
C PRO A 313 35.92 7.79 3.43
N ALA A 314 35.69 8.18 4.69
CA ALA A 314 36.25 7.49 5.85
C ALA A 314 35.58 6.14 6.14
N HIS A 315 34.39 5.91 5.59
CA HIS A 315 33.59 4.72 5.84
C HIS A 315 33.18 4.03 4.52
N PRO A 316 34.12 3.41 3.80
CA PRO A 316 33.83 2.71 2.55
C PRO A 316 33.02 1.44 2.78
N ILE A 317 32.13 1.13 1.85
CA ILE A 317 31.51 -0.20 1.71
C ILE A 317 32.43 -1.04 0.83
N ARG A 318 32.93 -2.15 1.35
CA ARG A 318 33.74 -3.14 0.60
C ARG A 318 32.87 -4.30 0.15
N PHE A 319 32.65 -4.44 -1.14
CA PHE A 319 31.84 -5.54 -1.67
C PHE A 319 32.63 -6.85 -1.71
N ALA A 320 32.00 -7.95 -1.32
CA ALA A 320 32.67 -9.26 -1.27
C ALA A 320 33.03 -9.83 -2.65
N ASP A 321 32.40 -9.32 -3.72
CA ASP A 321 32.74 -9.66 -5.09
C ASP A 321 33.68 -8.60 -5.71
N PRO A 322 34.93 -8.97 -6.04
CA PRO A 322 35.90 -8.02 -6.60
C PRO A 322 35.50 -7.47 -7.97
N SER A 323 34.54 -8.10 -8.68
CA SER A 323 34.09 -7.58 -9.97
C SER A 323 33.12 -6.40 -9.85
N VAL A 324 32.60 -6.10 -8.65
CA VAL A 324 31.76 -4.92 -8.44
C VAL A 324 32.54 -3.66 -8.85
N PRO A 325 31.96 -2.77 -9.69
CA PRO A 325 32.67 -1.58 -10.15
C PRO A 325 33.15 -0.67 -9.01
N GLY A 326 34.12 0.19 -9.32
CA GLY A 326 34.74 1.05 -8.31
C GLY A 326 35.76 0.31 -7.43
N ASN A 327 36.42 -0.74 -7.97
CA ASN A 327 37.32 -1.60 -7.22
C ASN A 327 36.63 -2.20 -5.99
N ALA A 328 35.43 -2.75 -6.19
CA ALA A 328 34.55 -3.28 -5.15
C ALA A 328 34.32 -2.31 -3.98
N THR A 329 34.26 -1.01 -4.25
CA THR A 329 34.15 0.03 -3.22
C THR A 329 33.10 1.07 -3.56
N ALA A 330 32.22 1.34 -2.61
CA ALA A 330 31.31 2.50 -2.60
C ALA A 330 31.43 3.27 -1.29
N TYR A 331 30.75 4.41 -1.20
CA TYR A 331 30.73 5.25 0.01
C TYR A 331 29.30 5.58 0.42
N VAL A 332 29.10 5.76 1.72
CA VAL A 332 27.81 6.14 2.32
C VAL A 332 27.67 7.67 2.41
N PRO A 333 26.45 8.21 2.57
CA PRO A 333 26.24 9.62 2.86
C PRO A 333 26.79 10.00 4.24
N ARG A 334 27.42 11.17 4.34
CA ARG A 334 27.95 11.70 5.61
C ARG A 334 26.89 11.83 6.69
N VAL A 335 25.66 12.18 6.33
CA VAL A 335 24.55 12.24 7.29
C VAL A 335 24.23 10.88 7.93
N VAL A 336 24.56 9.77 7.27
CA VAL A 336 24.45 8.42 7.84
C VAL A 336 25.58 8.17 8.86
N THR A 337 26.81 8.60 8.55
CA THR A 337 27.95 8.40 9.46
C THR A 337 27.89 9.31 10.68
N GLU A 338 27.32 10.50 10.55
CA GLU A 338 27.06 11.43 11.65
C GLU A 338 25.86 11.05 12.54
N ALA A 339 24.91 10.26 12.02
CA ALA A 339 23.76 9.80 12.78
C ALA A 339 24.12 8.66 13.74
N LYS A 340 23.51 8.61 14.92
CA LYS A 340 23.67 7.47 15.84
C LYS A 340 22.69 6.35 15.51
N TYR A 341 21.45 6.71 15.18
CA TYR A 341 20.37 5.76 14.90
C TYR A 341 19.82 5.95 13.49
N LEU A 342 19.52 4.85 12.81
CA LEU A 342 18.87 4.84 11.50
C LEU A 342 17.50 4.16 11.60
N ILE A 343 16.50 4.71 10.91
CA ILE A 343 15.22 4.06 10.65
C ILE A 343 15.15 3.77 9.14
N ASN A 344 14.95 2.52 8.75
CA ASN A 344 14.86 2.11 7.35
C ASN A 344 13.39 1.92 6.97
N MET A 345 12.86 2.81 6.14
CA MET A 345 11.47 2.81 5.69
C MET A 345 11.40 2.49 4.19
N ALA A 346 11.06 1.24 3.89
CA ALA A 346 10.90 0.71 2.54
C ALA A 346 9.43 0.72 2.07
N LEU A 347 9.17 0.16 0.88
CA LEU A 347 7.84 0.11 0.26
C LEU A 347 7.50 -1.32 -0.13
N LEU A 348 6.25 -1.72 0.03
CA LEU A 348 5.77 -3.03 -0.42
C LEU A 348 5.57 -3.05 -1.95
N ARG A 349 6.51 -3.65 -2.69
CA ARG A 349 6.39 -3.89 -4.14
C ARG A 349 7.40 -4.89 -4.68
N SER A 350 7.06 -5.51 -5.81
CA SER A 350 8.00 -6.26 -6.64
C SER A 350 9.04 -5.35 -7.31
N HIS A 351 10.05 -5.94 -7.94
CA HIS A 351 11.05 -5.21 -8.72
C HIS A 351 11.48 -6.00 -9.96
N SER A 352 11.52 -5.35 -11.12
CA SER A 352 11.82 -6.04 -12.40
C SER A 352 13.22 -6.67 -12.49
N LEU A 353 14.22 -6.10 -11.81
CA LEU A 353 15.57 -6.65 -11.72
C LEU A 353 15.81 -7.63 -10.55
N PHE A 354 15.40 -7.29 -9.32
CA PHE A 354 15.75 -8.07 -8.10
C PHE A 354 14.58 -8.92 -7.58
N GLY A 355 13.44 -8.93 -8.28
CA GLY A 355 12.24 -9.63 -7.83
C GLY A 355 11.44 -8.81 -6.83
N ILE A 356 12.13 -8.28 -5.81
CA ILE A 356 11.55 -7.44 -4.74
C ILE A 356 12.41 -6.20 -4.44
N THR A 357 11.83 -5.23 -3.74
CA THR A 357 12.53 -4.00 -3.32
C THR A 357 12.05 -3.47 -1.96
N PHE A 358 12.43 -4.16 -0.91
CA PHE A 358 12.08 -3.85 0.49
C PHE A 358 13.26 -3.21 1.26
N CYS A 359 13.46 -3.55 2.54
CA CYS A 359 14.41 -2.88 3.44
C CYS A 359 15.85 -3.04 3.00
N GLY A 360 16.28 -4.25 2.62
CA GLY A 360 17.66 -4.48 2.19
C GLY A 360 18.02 -3.68 0.95
N LYS A 361 17.14 -3.71 -0.05
CA LYS A 361 17.32 -2.97 -1.30
C LYS A 361 17.13 -1.46 -1.14
N ASN A 362 16.44 -0.99 -0.10
CA ASN A 362 16.29 0.44 0.16
C ASN A 362 17.65 1.16 0.34
N HIS A 363 18.68 0.43 0.80
CA HIS A 363 20.05 0.96 0.92
C HIS A 363 20.74 1.26 -0.42
N PHE A 364 20.18 0.86 -1.56
CA PHE A 364 20.63 1.34 -2.89
C PHE A 364 20.62 2.86 -2.98
N GLY A 365 19.70 3.53 -2.27
CA GLY A 365 19.69 4.99 -2.18
C GLY A 365 20.78 5.59 -1.29
N SER A 366 21.74 4.78 -0.80
CA SER A 366 22.84 5.19 0.08
C SER A 366 24.22 4.94 -0.54
N THR A 367 24.33 4.60 -1.83
CA THR A 367 25.61 4.23 -2.44
C THR A 367 26.15 5.32 -3.36
N TYR A 368 27.39 5.74 -3.08
CA TYR A 368 28.17 6.65 -3.92
C TYR A 368 29.35 5.93 -4.58
N PHE A 369 29.47 6.04 -5.90
CA PHE A 369 30.61 5.55 -6.67
C PHE A 369 31.34 6.71 -7.37
N PRO A 370 32.53 7.14 -6.89
CA PRO A 370 33.22 8.34 -7.38
C PRO A 370 33.46 8.35 -8.90
N ASN A 371 33.85 7.20 -9.46
CA ASN A 371 34.19 7.05 -10.87
C ASN A 371 33.10 6.32 -11.70
N ASN A 372 31.92 6.09 -11.13
CA ASN A 372 30.85 5.30 -11.76
C ASN A 372 29.45 5.90 -11.52
N GLY A 373 29.33 7.22 -11.72
CA GLY A 373 28.03 7.91 -11.75
C GLY A 373 27.61 8.56 -10.42
N GLY A 374 28.49 8.65 -9.42
CA GLY A 374 28.22 9.34 -8.16
C GLY A 374 27.13 8.64 -7.35
N TRP A 375 26.07 9.38 -6.99
CA TRP A 375 24.93 8.85 -6.25
C TRP A 375 24.04 7.97 -7.13
N THR A 376 24.39 6.69 -7.25
CA THR A 376 23.64 5.75 -8.09
C THR A 376 23.83 4.32 -7.61
N PRO A 377 22.78 3.48 -7.69
CA PRO A 377 22.90 2.03 -7.48
C PRO A 377 23.25 1.25 -8.75
N GLN A 378 23.37 1.91 -9.91
CA GLN A 378 23.57 1.24 -11.20
C GLN A 378 24.73 0.22 -11.20
N PRO A 379 25.91 0.49 -10.58
CA PRO A 379 26.99 -0.49 -10.48
C PRO A 379 26.61 -1.82 -9.81
N LEU A 380 25.55 -1.83 -9.00
CA LEU A 380 25.09 -2.99 -8.24
C LEU A 380 24.02 -3.82 -8.95
N HIS A 381 23.48 -3.35 -10.08
CA HIS A 381 22.32 -3.97 -10.73
C HIS A 381 22.54 -5.43 -11.19
N ASN A 382 23.78 -5.84 -11.42
CA ASN A 382 24.14 -7.19 -11.83
C ASN A 382 24.54 -8.12 -10.67
N TYR A 383 24.41 -7.66 -9.42
CA TYR A 383 24.96 -8.34 -8.24
C TYR A 383 23.86 -8.67 -7.22
N GLY A 384 22.85 -9.41 -7.67
CA GLY A 384 21.65 -9.76 -6.90
C GLY A 384 20.38 -9.81 -7.74
N SER A 385 20.52 -9.96 -9.05
CA SER A 385 19.38 -10.06 -9.97
C SER A 385 18.56 -11.31 -9.67
N ARG A 386 17.23 -11.21 -9.78
CA ARG A 386 16.27 -12.33 -9.63
C ARG A 386 16.51 -13.50 -10.59
N THR A 387 17.29 -13.27 -11.64
CA THR A 387 17.66 -14.26 -12.65
C THR A 387 18.95 -15.01 -12.30
N GLN A 388 19.66 -14.60 -11.24
CA GLN A 388 20.82 -15.34 -10.75
C GLN A 388 20.37 -16.60 -10.03
N ALA A 389 21.22 -17.63 -10.06
CA ALA A 389 20.97 -18.87 -9.36
C ALA A 389 21.02 -18.65 -7.83
N MET A 390 20.27 -19.47 -7.09
CA MET A 390 20.44 -19.57 -5.65
C MET A 390 21.89 -19.90 -5.29
N GLY A 391 22.38 -19.35 -4.19
CA GLY A 391 23.78 -19.45 -3.79
C GLY A 391 24.75 -18.70 -4.69
N SER A 392 24.28 -17.68 -5.41
CA SER A 392 25.17 -16.68 -6.00
C SER A 392 25.42 -15.54 -5.01
N TYR A 393 26.56 -14.87 -5.14
CA TYR A 393 26.81 -13.62 -4.44
C TYR A 393 25.65 -12.63 -4.61
N ASN A 394 25.30 -11.94 -3.53
CA ASN A 394 24.34 -10.86 -3.53
C ASN A 394 24.87 -9.63 -2.76
N CYS A 395 24.91 -8.47 -3.43
CA CYS A 395 25.44 -7.23 -2.85
C CYS A 395 24.56 -6.64 -1.73
N LEU A 396 23.28 -7.05 -1.64
CA LEU A 396 22.41 -6.58 -0.57
C LEU A 396 22.95 -6.98 0.80
N VAL A 397 23.61 -8.14 0.91
CA VAL A 397 24.22 -8.64 2.15
C VAL A 397 25.31 -7.70 2.65
N ASP A 398 26.16 -7.18 1.75
CA ASP A 398 27.17 -6.18 2.12
C ASP A 398 26.52 -4.89 2.64
N LEU A 399 25.42 -4.45 2.01
CA LEU A 399 24.73 -3.21 2.39
C LEU A 399 24.06 -3.34 3.77
N ILE A 400 23.30 -4.40 4.01
CA ILE A 400 22.65 -4.61 5.32
C ILE A 400 23.65 -5.06 6.40
N GLY A 401 24.77 -5.66 6.03
CA GLY A 401 25.84 -6.03 6.96
C GLY A 401 26.77 -4.87 7.34
N HIS A 402 26.73 -3.75 6.62
CA HIS A 402 27.66 -2.64 6.85
C HIS A 402 27.38 -1.92 8.19
N PRO A 403 28.42 -1.61 9.02
CA PRO A 403 28.23 -1.01 10.34
C PRO A 403 27.49 0.33 10.35
N GLN A 404 27.67 1.14 9.30
CA GLN A 404 27.00 2.44 9.18
C GLN A 404 25.57 2.35 8.62
N LEU A 405 25.21 1.22 8.01
CA LEU A 405 23.87 1.00 7.43
C LEU A 405 23.07 0.10 8.37
N GLY A 406 22.98 -1.21 8.11
CA GLY A 406 22.25 -2.12 9.00
C GLY A 406 22.80 -2.14 10.43
N GLY A 407 24.10 -1.92 10.61
CA GLY A 407 24.70 -1.77 11.94
C GLY A 407 24.18 -0.56 12.73
N LYS A 408 23.59 0.46 12.10
CA LYS A 408 22.94 1.60 12.77
C LYS A 408 21.41 1.53 12.75
N THR A 409 20.82 0.58 12.04
CA THR A 409 19.36 0.50 11.95
C THR A 409 18.76 0.06 13.28
N LEU A 410 17.96 0.96 13.86
CA LEU A 410 17.17 0.77 15.07
C LEU A 410 15.86 0.04 14.77
N LEU A 411 15.22 0.39 13.64
CA LEU A 411 13.88 -0.03 13.29
C LEU A 411 13.72 -0.13 11.75
N TYR A 412 13.07 -1.20 11.31
CA TYR A 412 12.72 -1.45 9.91
C TYR A 412 11.21 -1.32 9.73
N LEU A 413 10.78 -0.60 8.70
CA LEU A 413 9.38 -0.42 8.31
C LEU A 413 9.21 -0.72 6.83
N VAL A 414 8.09 -1.35 6.47
CA VAL A 414 7.60 -1.38 5.08
C VAL A 414 6.27 -0.63 5.05
N ASP A 415 6.29 0.54 4.41
CA ASP A 415 5.07 1.27 4.08
C ASP A 415 4.33 0.52 2.97
N ALA A 416 3.14 0.05 3.33
CA ALA A 416 2.26 -0.71 2.48
C ALA A 416 0.84 -0.11 2.50
N LEU A 417 0.69 1.22 2.67
CA LEU A 417 -0.62 1.86 2.51
C LEU A 417 -1.10 1.72 1.06
N TYR A 418 -0.22 2.09 0.12
CA TYR A 418 -0.43 1.92 -1.32
C TYR A 418 0.72 1.15 -1.97
N ALA A 419 0.62 -0.18 -1.98
CA ALA A 419 1.58 -1.02 -2.67
C ALA A 419 1.56 -0.79 -4.19
N ALA A 420 2.75 -0.83 -4.81
CA ALA A 420 2.89 -0.69 -6.25
C ALA A 420 3.19 -2.02 -6.92
N ARG A 421 2.84 -2.16 -8.21
CA ARG A 421 3.19 -3.36 -8.98
C ARG A 421 4.70 -3.57 -9.03
N ASN A 422 5.45 -2.51 -9.30
CA ASN A 422 6.91 -2.54 -9.32
C ASN A 422 7.53 -1.13 -9.12
N GLN A 423 8.85 -1.03 -9.28
CA GLN A 423 9.61 0.20 -9.09
C GLN A 423 9.42 1.29 -10.15
N SER A 424 8.54 1.13 -11.12
CA SER A 424 8.24 2.11 -12.17
C SER A 424 6.77 2.06 -12.63
N ALA A 425 5.93 1.43 -11.83
CA ALA A 425 4.54 1.14 -12.13
C ALA A 425 3.59 1.71 -11.08
N GLU A 426 2.32 1.72 -11.47
CA GLU A 426 1.17 2.15 -10.69
C GLU A 426 1.02 1.42 -9.35
N VAL A 427 0.39 2.13 -8.41
CA VAL A 427 -0.21 1.54 -7.22
C VAL A 427 -1.30 0.56 -7.65
N VAL A 428 -1.40 -0.57 -6.97
CA VAL A 428 -2.33 -1.65 -7.30
C VAL A 428 -3.13 -2.07 -6.09
N ARG A 429 -4.37 -2.47 -6.35
CA ARG A 429 -5.20 -3.14 -5.35
C ARG A 429 -4.79 -4.61 -5.24
N PHE A 430 -4.97 -5.17 -4.04
CA PHE A 430 -4.65 -6.56 -3.79
C PHE A 430 -5.94 -7.38 -3.77
N ALA A 431 -6.00 -8.42 -4.60
CA ALA A 431 -7.11 -9.35 -4.63
C ALA A 431 -7.25 -10.08 -3.29
N SER A 432 -6.12 -10.38 -2.62
CA SER A 432 -6.10 -10.97 -1.28
C SER A 432 -6.69 -10.09 -0.18
N PHE A 433 -6.91 -8.80 -0.48
CA PHE A 433 -7.51 -7.79 0.40
C PHE A 433 -8.90 -7.38 -0.08
N GLY A 434 -9.64 -8.29 -0.72
CA GLY A 434 -10.99 -8.00 -1.22
C GLY A 434 -11.00 -7.05 -2.41
N ASN A 435 -9.90 -6.98 -3.17
CA ASN A 435 -9.69 -6.03 -4.26
C ASN A 435 -9.71 -4.57 -3.78
N ASP A 436 -9.09 -4.31 -2.62
CA ASP A 436 -8.87 -3.00 -2.03
C ASP A 436 -7.38 -2.62 -2.03
N TRP A 437 -7.05 -1.40 -1.60
CA TRP A 437 -5.68 -1.00 -1.32
C TRP A 437 -5.10 -1.84 -0.18
N THR A 438 -3.77 -1.86 -0.09
CA THR A 438 -3.09 -2.73 0.87
C THR A 438 -3.23 -2.27 2.30
N SER A 439 -3.37 -0.95 2.54
CA SER A 439 -3.72 -0.34 3.83
C SER A 439 -2.95 -0.94 5.02
N SER A 440 -1.66 -1.23 4.80
CA SER A 440 -0.86 -2.05 5.70
C SER A 440 0.43 -1.35 6.14
N LEU A 441 0.96 -1.81 7.26
CA LEU A 441 2.29 -1.47 7.79
C LEU A 441 2.96 -2.75 8.27
N PHE A 442 4.24 -2.94 7.91
CA PHE A 442 5.09 -3.97 8.53
C PHE A 442 6.18 -3.30 9.36
N MET A 443 6.50 -3.87 10.52
CA MET A 443 7.53 -3.34 11.42
C MET A 443 8.34 -4.45 12.08
N SER A 444 9.66 -4.30 12.16
CA SER A 444 10.55 -5.26 12.81
C SER A 444 11.89 -4.65 13.22
N GLN A 445 12.63 -5.37 14.08
CA GLN A 445 14.06 -5.15 14.33
C GLN A 445 14.96 -6.15 13.58
N ASP A 446 14.38 -7.16 12.91
CA ASP A 446 15.11 -8.15 12.12
C ASP A 446 14.99 -7.83 10.61
N PRO A 447 16.08 -7.43 9.94
CA PRO A 447 16.05 -7.03 8.53
C PRO A 447 15.71 -8.18 7.58
N VAL A 448 16.04 -9.42 7.94
CA VAL A 448 15.80 -10.58 7.07
C VAL A 448 14.38 -11.07 7.26
N ALA A 449 13.89 -11.10 8.50
CA ALA A 449 12.52 -11.54 8.79
C ALA A 449 11.48 -10.63 8.13
N ILE A 450 11.62 -9.30 8.26
CA ILE A 450 10.63 -8.35 7.68
C ILE A 450 10.55 -8.47 6.17
N ASP A 451 11.68 -8.62 5.49
CA ASP A 451 11.69 -8.74 4.03
C ASP A 451 11.22 -10.13 3.57
N SER A 452 11.40 -11.18 4.40
CA SER A 452 10.82 -12.52 4.17
C SER A 452 9.30 -12.50 4.25
N VAL A 453 8.76 -11.83 5.27
CA VAL A 453 7.30 -11.65 5.43
C VAL A 453 6.73 -10.82 4.28
N ALA A 454 7.35 -9.68 3.95
CA ALA A 454 6.90 -8.84 2.85
C ALA A 454 6.92 -9.58 1.50
N LEU A 455 7.91 -10.45 1.27
CA LEU A 455 7.99 -11.31 0.09
C LEU A 455 6.81 -12.28 0.04
N ASP A 456 6.45 -12.90 1.16
CA ASP A 456 5.34 -13.83 1.23
C ASP A 456 4.00 -13.17 0.85
N PHE A 457 3.76 -11.95 1.31
CA PHE A 457 2.59 -11.16 0.87
C PHE A 457 2.63 -10.86 -0.63
N VAL A 458 3.76 -10.41 -1.15
CA VAL A 458 3.89 -10.03 -2.57
C VAL A 458 3.77 -11.23 -3.50
N ARG A 459 4.43 -12.36 -3.20
CA ARG A 459 4.43 -13.53 -4.10
C ARG A 459 3.08 -14.25 -4.15
N ASN A 460 2.26 -14.10 -3.11
CA ASN A 460 0.92 -14.71 -3.04
C ASN A 460 -0.18 -13.78 -3.54
N GLU A 461 0.15 -12.57 -4.02
CA GLU A 461 -0.81 -11.63 -4.57
C GLU A 461 -0.89 -11.73 -6.11
N PRO A 462 -2.05 -12.10 -6.70
CA PRO A 462 -2.21 -12.17 -8.14
C PRO A 462 -1.93 -10.85 -8.89
N SER A 463 -2.17 -9.70 -8.27
CA SER A 463 -1.87 -8.39 -8.88
C SER A 463 -0.36 -8.06 -8.93
N GLN A 464 0.49 -8.79 -8.19
CA GLN A 464 1.94 -8.63 -8.15
C GLN A 464 2.63 -9.50 -9.21
N THR A 465 2.31 -9.26 -10.48
CA THR A 465 2.78 -10.07 -11.61
C THR A 465 4.30 -10.04 -11.86
N ASP A 466 5.02 -9.13 -11.20
CA ASP A 466 6.45 -8.92 -11.40
C ASP A 466 7.33 -9.66 -10.38
N CYS A 467 6.74 -10.35 -9.39
CA CYS A 467 7.46 -11.22 -8.47
C CYS A 467 7.78 -12.57 -9.14
N THR A 468 8.80 -12.56 -10.01
CA THR A 468 9.19 -13.69 -10.85
C THR A 468 10.70 -13.92 -10.82
N GLY A 469 11.13 -15.14 -11.18
CA GLY A 469 12.54 -15.57 -11.17
C GLY A 469 12.88 -16.46 -9.97
N ALA A 470 13.93 -17.25 -10.07
CA ALA A 470 14.31 -18.23 -9.04
C ALA A 470 15.22 -17.64 -7.94
N GLY A 471 15.84 -16.48 -8.16
CA GLY A 471 16.76 -15.85 -7.21
C GLY A 471 16.16 -14.68 -6.42
N VAL A 472 14.84 -14.63 -6.26
CA VAL A 472 14.13 -13.50 -5.60
C VAL A 472 14.50 -13.38 -4.12
N ASP A 473 14.58 -14.52 -3.44
CA ASP A 473 14.93 -14.71 -2.04
C ASP A 473 16.40 -15.09 -1.80
N ASN A 474 17.21 -15.16 -2.86
CA ASN A 474 18.63 -15.54 -2.75
C ASN A 474 19.38 -14.68 -1.70
N TYR A 475 19.14 -13.37 -1.67
CA TYR A 475 19.80 -12.53 -0.67
C TYR A 475 19.35 -12.80 0.77
N LEU A 476 18.12 -13.28 0.96
CA LEU A 476 17.60 -13.62 2.30
C LEU A 476 18.34 -14.85 2.84
N HIS A 477 18.57 -15.85 1.98
CA HIS A 477 19.41 -17.01 2.30
C HIS A 477 20.86 -16.62 2.61
N GLU A 478 21.46 -15.80 1.74
CA GLU A 478 22.83 -15.32 1.93
C GLU A 478 22.99 -14.49 3.20
N ALA A 479 22.01 -13.64 3.52
CA ALA A 479 22.02 -12.80 4.72
C ALA A 479 21.77 -13.60 6.00
N ALA A 480 20.82 -14.53 5.98
CA ALA A 480 20.52 -15.41 7.11
C ALA A 480 21.74 -16.27 7.47
N LEU A 481 22.52 -16.68 6.47
CA LEU A 481 23.68 -17.53 6.63
C LEU A 481 25.01 -16.81 6.36
N ALA A 482 25.11 -15.49 6.57
CA ALA A 482 26.28 -14.70 6.17
C ALA A 482 27.64 -15.18 6.77
N GLN A 483 27.60 -15.91 7.89
CA GLN A 483 28.75 -16.59 8.48
C GLN A 483 29.26 -17.79 7.65
N ASN A 484 28.38 -18.44 6.89
CA ASN A 484 28.68 -19.53 5.98
C ASN A 484 27.66 -19.52 4.82
N PRO A 485 27.74 -18.52 3.94
CA PRO A 485 26.69 -18.27 2.97
C PRO A 485 26.70 -19.35 1.88
N PRO A 486 25.56 -19.69 1.27
CA PRO A 486 25.50 -20.64 0.17
C PRO A 486 26.47 -20.32 -1.00
N SER A 487 26.72 -19.04 -1.27
CA SER A 487 27.70 -18.56 -2.27
C SER A 487 29.16 -18.76 -1.90
N ARG A 488 29.44 -19.15 -0.65
CA ARG A 488 30.79 -19.27 -0.06
C ARG A 488 31.59 -17.97 -0.05
N ARG A 489 30.95 -16.83 -0.31
CA ARG A 489 31.60 -15.52 -0.24
C ARG A 489 32.03 -15.18 1.19
N PHE A 490 33.10 -14.38 1.30
CA PHE A 490 33.54 -13.79 2.55
C PHE A 490 32.99 -12.38 2.65
N TYR A 491 31.85 -12.23 3.31
CA TYR A 491 31.23 -10.92 3.53
C TYR A 491 31.93 -10.20 4.68
N ALA A 492 32.59 -9.08 4.39
CA ALA A 492 33.25 -8.19 5.36
C ALA A 492 33.16 -6.73 4.89
N PRO A 493 31.94 -6.14 4.88
CA PRO A 493 31.69 -4.87 4.21
C PRO A 493 32.38 -3.67 4.84
N ALA A 494 32.83 -3.76 6.09
CA ALA A 494 33.62 -2.75 6.77
C ALA A 494 35.08 -2.67 6.29
N GLY A 495 35.57 -3.72 5.61
CA GLY A 495 36.98 -3.82 5.20
C GLY A 495 37.96 -4.08 6.34
N ASP A 496 37.47 -4.52 7.50
CA ASP A 496 38.26 -4.86 8.71
C ASP A 496 38.71 -6.33 8.75
N GLY A 497 38.34 -7.12 7.73
CA GLY A 497 38.63 -8.55 7.66
C GLY A 497 37.76 -9.40 8.58
N VAL A 498 36.76 -8.82 9.26
CA VAL A 498 35.83 -9.55 10.13
C VAL A 498 34.66 -10.05 9.30
N ARG A 499 34.47 -11.37 9.29
CA ARG A 499 33.34 -11.99 8.59
C ARG A 499 32.03 -11.64 9.29
N LEU A 500 31.00 -11.33 8.52
CA LEU A 500 29.65 -11.16 9.05
C LEU A 500 29.13 -12.44 9.74
N ALA A 501 28.44 -12.25 10.85
CA ALA A 501 27.54 -13.26 11.42
C ALA A 501 26.17 -13.21 10.72
N SER A 502 25.28 -14.14 11.06
CA SER A 502 23.89 -14.11 10.59
C SER A 502 23.24 -12.75 10.85
N LEU A 503 22.64 -12.18 9.82
CA LEU A 503 22.03 -10.85 9.85
C LEU A 503 20.56 -10.87 10.29
N GLY A 504 19.95 -12.06 10.36
CA GLY A 504 18.54 -12.25 10.70
C GLY A 504 18.07 -13.65 10.36
N VAL A 505 16.78 -13.91 10.60
CA VAL A 505 16.16 -15.21 10.28
C VAL A 505 15.33 -15.15 9.00
N HIS A 506 15.43 -16.19 8.17
CA HIS A 506 14.64 -16.37 6.96
C HIS A 506 13.85 -17.68 7.01
N GLU A 507 12.60 -17.62 6.59
CA GLU A 507 11.74 -18.75 6.23
C GLU A 507 10.48 -18.23 5.51
N HIS A 508 9.65 -19.17 5.05
CA HIS A 508 8.34 -18.90 4.48
C HIS A 508 7.21 -19.45 5.36
N TRP A 509 6.05 -18.78 5.33
CA TRP A 509 4.86 -19.24 6.05
C TRP A 509 4.32 -20.57 5.53
N ASN A 510 3.44 -21.21 6.30
CA ASN A 510 2.75 -22.45 5.93
C ASN A 510 1.89 -22.30 4.67
N ASN A 511 1.04 -21.27 4.60
CA ASN A 511 0.13 -21.00 3.48
C ASN A 511 -0.42 -19.54 3.55
N PRO A 512 -0.91 -18.96 2.43
CA PRO A 512 -1.38 -17.57 2.40
C PRO A 512 -2.69 -17.30 3.16
N VAL A 513 -3.41 -18.33 3.62
CA VAL A 513 -4.63 -18.16 4.42
C VAL A 513 -4.26 -17.97 5.89
N GLU A 514 -3.52 -18.91 6.46
CA GLU A 514 -3.12 -18.89 7.88
C GLU A 514 -1.94 -17.96 8.15
N LYS A 515 -1.01 -17.80 7.20
CA LYS A 515 0.19 -16.95 7.31
C LYS A 515 1.04 -17.24 8.56
N LYS A 516 1.13 -18.50 8.99
CA LYS A 516 1.88 -18.89 10.18
C LYS A 516 3.31 -19.27 9.86
N TYR A 517 4.25 -18.68 10.58
CA TYR A 517 5.67 -19.02 10.59
C TYR A 517 6.02 -20.02 11.70
N ALA A 518 7.28 -20.47 11.76
CA ALA A 518 7.69 -21.51 12.71
C ALA A 518 7.35 -21.16 14.16
N ARG A 519 7.59 -19.92 14.61
CA ARG A 519 7.26 -19.51 15.98
C ARG A 519 5.76 -19.40 16.22
N ASN A 520 4.97 -19.03 15.21
CA ASN A 520 3.50 -19.07 15.32
C ASN A 520 2.96 -20.51 15.50
N LEU A 521 3.74 -21.52 15.13
CA LEU A 521 3.43 -22.95 15.27
C LEU A 521 4.06 -23.57 16.54
N GLY A 522 4.59 -22.75 17.45
CA GLY A 522 5.15 -23.20 18.73
C GLY A 522 6.61 -23.65 18.67
N ARG A 523 7.34 -23.40 17.57
CA ARG A 523 8.79 -23.62 17.53
C ARG A 523 9.54 -22.51 18.28
N GLU A 524 10.69 -22.86 18.86
CA GLU A 524 11.53 -21.90 19.61
C GLU A 524 12.21 -20.87 18.70
N GLU A 525 12.64 -21.31 17.52
CA GLU A 525 13.34 -20.49 16.53
C GLU A 525 12.49 -20.23 15.29
N GLY A 526 12.76 -19.11 14.61
CA GLY A 526 12.09 -18.72 13.37
C GLY A 526 11.50 -17.30 13.41
N ILE A 527 10.67 -17.02 12.42
CA ILE A 527 9.85 -15.82 12.30
C ILE A 527 8.59 -16.01 13.15
N GLU A 528 8.14 -14.91 13.75
CA GLU A 528 6.83 -14.77 14.36
C GLU A 528 6.11 -13.59 13.69
N LEU A 529 5.08 -13.86 12.89
CA LEU A 529 4.20 -12.81 12.38
C LEU A 529 3.12 -12.51 13.41
N VAL A 530 3.03 -11.26 13.87
CA VAL A 530 2.06 -10.84 14.89
C VAL A 530 1.20 -9.71 14.34
N THR A 531 -0.11 -9.80 14.58
CA THR A 531 -1.06 -8.72 14.34
C THR A 531 -1.49 -8.13 15.69
N PRO A 532 -1.56 -6.80 15.85
CA PRO A 532 -2.12 -6.21 17.06
C PRO A 532 -3.54 -6.72 17.30
N PRO A 533 -3.91 -7.09 18.53
CA PRO A 533 -5.29 -7.47 18.82
C PRO A 533 -6.21 -6.26 18.70
N LEU A 534 -7.40 -6.47 18.14
CA LEU A 534 -8.47 -5.46 18.13
C LEU A 534 -9.02 -5.24 19.55
N THR A 535 -9.08 -6.32 20.34
CA THR A 535 -9.56 -6.30 21.71
C THR A 535 -8.44 -6.04 22.72
N VAL A 536 -8.82 -5.45 23.85
CA VAL A 536 -7.93 -5.18 24.98
C VAL A 536 -8.58 -5.63 26.28
N ALA A 537 -7.76 -5.83 27.32
CA ALA A 537 -8.26 -6.22 28.64
C ALA A 537 -9.03 -5.10 29.35
N SER A 538 -8.68 -3.85 29.07
CA SER A 538 -9.41 -2.66 29.53
C SER A 538 -9.37 -1.61 28.44
N GLY A 539 -10.52 -1.32 27.85
CA GLY A 539 -10.67 -0.40 26.72
C GLY A 539 -11.74 0.65 26.98
N GLN A 540 -11.71 1.72 26.20
CA GLN A 540 -12.68 2.82 26.32
C GLN A 540 -14.04 2.47 25.67
N VAL A 541 -14.07 1.48 24.79
CA VAL A 541 -15.28 1.01 24.10
C VAL A 541 -15.56 -0.43 24.50
N ARG A 542 -16.80 -0.71 24.91
CA ARG A 542 -17.25 -2.04 25.29
C ARG A 542 -18.37 -2.52 24.39
N ASN A 543 -18.21 -3.70 23.79
CA ASN A 543 -19.34 -4.44 23.24
C ASN A 543 -20.05 -5.16 24.40
N THR A 544 -21.18 -4.62 24.85
CA THR A 544 -21.91 -5.17 26.00
C THR A 544 -22.60 -6.49 25.70
N THR A 545 -22.84 -6.79 24.42
CA THR A 545 -23.44 -8.05 23.98
C THR A 545 -22.44 -9.20 24.07
N LYS A 546 -21.20 -8.97 23.62
CA LYS A 546 -20.13 -9.97 23.58
C LYS A 546 -19.22 -9.97 24.81
N GLY A 547 -19.26 -8.92 25.62
CA GLY A 547 -18.38 -8.77 26.79
C GLY A 547 -16.92 -8.46 26.45
N THR A 548 -16.65 -7.94 25.25
CA THR A 548 -15.32 -7.57 24.77
C THR A 548 -15.08 -6.06 24.83
N GLU A 549 -13.82 -5.65 25.01
CA GLU A 549 -13.42 -4.24 25.11
C GLU A 549 -12.36 -3.88 24.05
N TYR A 550 -12.36 -2.60 23.66
CA TYR A 550 -11.58 -2.05 22.54
C TYR A 550 -11.09 -0.64 22.89
N ASN A 551 -9.96 -0.25 22.32
CA ASN A 551 -9.49 1.14 22.42
C ASN A 551 -10.21 2.09 21.45
N TYR A 552 -10.78 1.55 20.37
CA TYR A 552 -11.33 2.32 19.26
C TYR A 552 -12.72 1.82 18.86
N LEU A 553 -13.61 2.75 18.48
CA LEU A 553 -14.96 2.44 18.03
C LEU A 553 -14.93 1.60 16.74
N ARG A 554 -14.03 1.90 15.80
CA ARG A 554 -13.93 1.15 14.54
C ARG A 554 -13.56 -0.32 14.75
N HIS A 555 -12.70 -0.63 15.72
CA HIS A 555 -12.33 -2.01 16.06
C HIS A 555 -13.50 -2.75 16.69
N ALA A 556 -14.26 -2.07 17.55
CA ALA A 556 -15.49 -2.62 18.10
C ALA A 556 -16.52 -2.90 17.00
N VAL A 557 -16.68 -2.01 16.02
CA VAL A 557 -17.56 -2.22 14.86
C VAL A 557 -17.09 -3.38 14.00
N GLN A 558 -15.78 -3.52 13.76
CA GLN A 558 -15.22 -4.58 12.93
C GLN A 558 -15.65 -5.97 13.43
N GLU A 559 -15.55 -6.21 14.73
CA GLU A 559 -15.93 -7.48 15.38
C GLU A 559 -17.43 -7.59 15.73
N ALA A 560 -18.17 -6.48 15.72
CA ALA A 560 -19.59 -6.48 16.07
C ALA A 560 -20.46 -7.22 15.04
N GLU A 561 -21.51 -7.86 15.52
CA GLU A 561 -22.56 -8.47 14.72
C GLU A 561 -23.84 -7.63 14.76
N ALA A 562 -24.75 -7.85 13.80
CA ALA A 562 -26.05 -7.18 13.80
C ALA A 562 -26.79 -7.45 15.12
N GLY A 563 -27.28 -6.40 15.77
CA GLY A 563 -27.91 -6.42 17.09
C GLY A 563 -26.97 -6.08 18.25
N ASP A 564 -25.65 -6.03 18.04
CA ASP A 564 -24.71 -5.69 19.10
C ASP A 564 -24.87 -4.25 19.60
N THR A 565 -24.61 -4.06 20.90
CA THR A 565 -24.55 -2.74 21.53
C THR A 565 -23.12 -2.40 21.92
N LEU A 566 -22.61 -1.31 21.36
CA LEU A 566 -21.29 -0.75 21.63
C LEU A 566 -21.45 0.49 22.51
N VAL A 567 -20.79 0.49 23.68
CA VAL A 567 -20.86 1.55 24.68
C VAL A 567 -19.49 2.20 24.82
N ALA A 568 -19.42 3.51 24.57
CA ALA A 568 -18.20 4.31 24.71
C ALA A 568 -18.18 5.06 26.04
N ALA A 569 -17.06 4.98 26.76
CA ALA A 569 -16.80 5.83 27.93
C ALA A 569 -16.57 7.29 27.50
N PRO A 570 -16.80 8.27 28.40
CA PRO A 570 -16.38 9.65 28.18
C PRO A 570 -14.90 9.74 27.77
N GLY A 571 -14.63 10.46 26.70
CA GLY A 571 -13.33 10.49 26.06
C GLY A 571 -13.40 11.10 24.67
N ARG A 572 -12.23 11.43 24.12
CA ARG A 572 -12.09 11.98 22.77
C ARG A 572 -11.51 10.91 21.84
N TYR A 573 -12.38 10.40 20.97
CA TYR A 573 -12.09 9.39 19.96
C TYR A 573 -11.70 10.08 18.67
N ARG A 574 -10.41 10.08 18.36
CA ARG A 574 -9.86 10.60 17.10
C ARG A 574 -9.90 9.49 16.06
N GLU A 575 -11.08 9.35 15.46
CA GLU A 575 -11.33 8.40 14.39
C GLU A 575 -12.58 8.79 13.61
N THR A 576 -12.72 8.21 12.41
CA THR A 576 -13.96 8.22 11.64
C THR A 576 -14.73 6.93 11.93
N LEU A 577 -16.04 7.02 12.15
CA LEU A 577 -16.90 5.88 12.45
C LEU A 577 -17.80 5.51 11.27
N SER A 578 -17.62 4.31 10.72
CA SER A 578 -18.56 3.70 9.75
C SER A 578 -19.39 2.63 10.44
N PHE A 579 -20.70 2.58 10.19
CA PHE A 579 -21.54 1.47 10.66
C PHE A 579 -21.40 0.21 9.79
N ALA A 580 -20.71 0.29 8.66
CA ALA A 580 -20.38 -0.82 7.78
C ALA A 580 -21.60 -1.69 7.35
N GLY A 581 -22.79 -1.09 7.24
CA GLY A 581 -24.03 -1.82 6.89
C GLY A 581 -24.61 -2.65 8.03
N LYS A 582 -24.04 -2.59 9.24
CA LYS A 582 -24.46 -3.41 10.39
C LYS A 582 -25.55 -2.70 11.19
N ALA A 583 -26.56 -3.46 11.63
CA ALA A 583 -27.61 -2.98 12.52
C ALA A 583 -27.09 -2.93 13.97
N LEU A 584 -26.24 -1.95 14.28
CA LEU A 584 -25.60 -1.78 15.59
C LEU A 584 -26.28 -0.69 16.41
N THR A 585 -26.24 -0.80 17.74
CA THR A 585 -26.46 0.35 18.62
C THR A 585 -25.12 0.84 19.16
N ILE A 586 -24.66 1.99 18.70
CA ILE A 586 -23.45 2.65 19.19
C ILE A 586 -23.87 3.85 20.05
N ARG A 587 -23.52 3.82 21.33
CA ARG A 587 -23.93 4.86 22.29
C ARG A 587 -22.82 5.26 23.26
N SER A 588 -22.90 6.47 23.80
CA SER A 588 -22.13 6.81 25.01
C SER A 588 -22.63 6.05 26.24
N GLN A 589 -21.86 6.13 27.32
CA GLN A 589 -22.15 5.47 28.59
C GLN A 589 -23.56 5.80 29.11
N ASP A 590 -23.95 7.07 29.05
CA ASP A 590 -25.31 7.54 29.27
C ASP A 590 -25.69 8.57 28.19
N PRO A 591 -26.47 8.17 27.17
CA PRO A 591 -26.85 9.07 26.08
C PRO A 591 -27.91 10.09 26.48
N ASN A 592 -28.47 10.06 27.70
CA ASN A 592 -29.46 11.04 28.15
C ASN A 592 -28.87 12.09 29.11
N ASP A 593 -27.66 11.89 29.61
CA ASP A 593 -26.94 12.88 30.42
C ASP A 593 -26.15 13.83 29.49
N PRO A 594 -26.50 15.12 29.39
CA PRO A 594 -25.81 16.07 28.53
C PRO A 594 -24.32 16.19 28.81
N ALA A 595 -23.87 16.02 30.06
CA ALA A 595 -22.46 16.10 30.43
C ALA A 595 -21.67 14.91 29.87
N VAL A 596 -22.26 13.71 29.90
CA VAL A 596 -21.66 12.51 29.29
C VAL A 596 -21.61 12.64 27.77
N VAL A 597 -22.66 13.15 27.14
CA VAL A 597 -22.70 13.40 25.70
C VAL A 597 -21.63 14.41 25.26
N GLU A 598 -21.47 15.50 26.02
CA GLU A 598 -20.45 16.52 25.75
C GLU A 598 -19.03 15.97 25.91
N ALA A 599 -18.81 15.12 26.92
CA ALA A 599 -17.52 14.51 27.18
C ALA A 599 -17.18 13.31 26.27
N THR A 600 -18.15 12.74 25.55
CA THR A 600 -17.95 11.61 24.62
C THR A 600 -17.87 12.12 23.18
N VAL A 601 -16.66 12.46 22.74
CA VAL A 601 -16.41 13.19 21.50
C VAL A 601 -15.84 12.27 20.42
N ILE A 602 -16.46 12.22 19.24
CA ILE A 602 -15.87 11.70 18.01
C ILE A 602 -15.32 12.89 17.21
N GLU A 603 -14.00 12.94 17.06
CA GLU A 603 -13.27 13.96 16.32
C GLU A 603 -12.81 13.39 14.98
N GLY A 604 -13.66 13.53 13.95
CA GLY A 604 -13.44 12.97 12.61
C GLY A 604 -12.58 13.86 11.71
N SER A 605 -12.30 13.37 10.49
CA SER A 605 -11.48 14.06 9.48
C SER A 605 -12.32 14.52 8.28
N ALA A 606 -12.70 13.62 7.38
CA ALA A 606 -13.67 13.87 6.33
C ALA A 606 -15.09 13.89 6.93
N GLU A 607 -15.54 12.74 7.44
CA GLU A 607 -16.83 12.61 8.12
C GLU A 607 -16.58 12.11 9.54
N ALA A 608 -17.34 12.56 10.55
CA ALA A 608 -17.21 11.95 11.88
C ALA A 608 -17.94 10.60 11.95
N VAL A 609 -19.14 10.50 11.38
CA VAL A 609 -19.92 9.24 11.31
C VAL A 609 -20.53 9.04 9.92
N THR A 610 -20.48 7.81 9.40
CA THR A 610 -21.02 7.44 8.09
C THR A 610 -21.98 6.25 8.14
N PHE A 611 -23.10 6.40 7.43
CA PHE A 611 -24.07 5.34 7.08
C PHE A 611 -24.23 5.32 5.56
N SER A 612 -23.67 4.32 4.88
CA SER A 612 -23.58 4.32 3.40
C SER A 612 -23.78 2.96 2.74
N ARG A 613 -24.24 1.96 3.50
CA ARG A 613 -24.38 0.56 3.03
C ARG A 613 -25.78 0.01 3.26
N GLY A 614 -26.78 0.88 3.31
CA GLY A 614 -28.19 0.51 3.45
C GLY A 614 -28.64 0.30 4.90
N GLU A 615 -27.97 0.93 5.85
CA GLU A 615 -28.34 0.89 7.26
C GLU A 615 -29.78 1.36 7.47
N THR A 616 -30.55 0.62 8.27
CA THR A 616 -31.96 0.92 8.58
C THR A 616 -32.08 1.59 9.95
N ALA A 617 -33.31 1.83 10.43
CA ALA A 617 -33.56 2.42 11.74
C ALA A 617 -32.98 1.60 12.91
N ALA A 618 -32.62 0.32 12.67
CA ALA A 618 -31.92 -0.52 13.63
C ALA A 618 -30.44 -0.16 13.82
N ALA A 619 -29.84 0.61 12.91
CA ALA A 619 -28.55 1.25 13.13
C ALA A 619 -28.76 2.53 13.93
N VAL A 620 -28.32 2.53 15.18
CA VAL A 620 -28.58 3.59 16.15
C VAL A 620 -27.28 4.23 16.59
N LEU A 621 -27.15 5.55 16.40
CA LEU A 621 -26.13 6.37 17.04
C LEU A 621 -26.77 7.19 18.16
N ALA A 622 -26.23 7.11 19.37
CA ALA A 622 -26.80 7.84 20.50
C ALA A 622 -25.78 8.49 21.44
N GLY A 623 -25.98 9.77 21.77
CA GLY A 623 -25.27 10.40 22.88
C GLY A 623 -23.82 10.77 22.63
N PHE A 624 -23.45 11.17 21.40
CA PHE A 624 -22.09 11.61 21.07
C PHE A 624 -22.03 13.09 20.69
N THR A 625 -20.88 13.71 20.94
CA THR A 625 -20.48 14.97 20.31
C THR A 625 -19.61 14.69 19.10
N LEU A 626 -19.98 15.20 17.92
CA LEU A 626 -19.34 14.99 16.63
C LEU A 626 -18.76 16.32 16.13
N THR A 627 -17.45 16.38 15.92
CA THR A 627 -16.75 17.64 15.61
C THR A 627 -15.48 17.41 14.78
N GLY A 628 -14.86 18.50 14.31
CA GLY A 628 -13.56 18.50 13.62
C GLY A 628 -13.57 17.96 12.19
N ALA A 629 -14.72 17.44 11.73
CA ALA A 629 -14.86 16.84 10.41
C ALA A 629 -15.25 17.88 9.34
N GLN A 630 -15.16 17.50 8.06
CA GLN A 630 -15.86 18.25 7.00
C GLN A 630 -17.37 18.18 7.24
N ARG A 631 -17.93 16.99 7.46
CA ARG A 631 -19.34 16.82 7.84
C ARG A 631 -19.47 15.98 9.09
N GLY A 632 -20.39 16.36 9.98
CA GLY A 632 -20.58 15.61 11.22
C GLY A 632 -21.13 14.20 10.97
N ILE A 633 -22.23 14.09 10.22
CA ILE A 633 -22.82 12.80 9.84
C ILE A 633 -23.09 12.77 8.34
N LEU A 634 -22.65 11.71 7.66
CA LEU A 634 -23.02 11.42 6.27
C LEU A 634 -23.95 10.21 6.22
N CYS A 635 -25.13 10.38 5.63
CA CYS A 635 -26.03 9.29 5.26
C CYS A 635 -26.15 9.21 3.74
N HIS A 636 -25.99 8.02 3.16
CA HIS A 636 -26.18 7.75 1.74
C HIS A 636 -27.03 6.50 1.54
N THR A 637 -28.20 6.63 0.92
CA THR A 637 -29.18 5.54 0.74
C THR A 637 -29.46 4.77 2.04
N ALA A 638 -29.60 5.50 3.15
CA ALA A 638 -29.73 4.92 4.50
C ALA A 638 -30.87 5.58 5.31
N ALA A 639 -31.35 4.88 6.32
CA ALA A 639 -32.43 5.31 7.21
C ALA A 639 -32.12 5.09 8.70
N PRO A 640 -30.95 5.54 9.22
CA PRO A 640 -30.54 5.28 10.59
C PRO A 640 -31.37 6.06 11.63
N THR A 641 -31.27 5.64 12.89
CA THR A 641 -31.77 6.40 14.05
C THR A 641 -30.61 7.16 14.70
N ILE A 642 -30.70 8.49 14.75
CA ILE A 642 -29.72 9.37 15.38
C ILE A 642 -30.43 10.07 16.55
N ARG A 643 -29.95 9.88 17.78
CA ARG A 643 -30.63 10.47 18.95
C ARG A 643 -29.69 11.03 20.02
N ASN A 644 -30.08 12.13 20.65
CA ASN A 644 -29.30 12.75 21.73
C ASN A 644 -27.86 13.09 21.33
N CYS A 645 -27.58 13.32 20.05
CA CYS A 645 -26.24 13.65 19.57
C CYS A 645 -26.07 15.16 19.40
N ARG A 646 -24.81 15.60 19.41
CA ARG A 646 -24.39 16.97 19.12
C ARG A 646 -23.52 16.95 17.87
N SER A 647 -23.94 17.57 16.77
CA SER A 647 -23.10 17.75 15.57
C SER A 647 -22.69 19.22 15.49
N VAL A 648 -21.43 19.50 15.85
CA VAL A 648 -20.96 20.86 16.14
C VAL A 648 -19.59 21.17 15.56
N ASP A 649 -19.41 22.42 15.14
CA ASP A 649 -18.13 23.00 14.69
C ASP A 649 -17.46 22.20 13.55
N ASN A 650 -18.26 21.61 12.65
CA ASN A 650 -17.77 20.97 11.43
C ASN A 650 -17.61 21.99 10.29
N LEU A 651 -16.73 21.72 9.33
CA LEU A 651 -16.37 22.70 8.28
C LEU A 651 -17.49 22.95 7.27
N GLU A 652 -18.31 21.95 6.98
CA GLU A 652 -19.47 22.00 6.09
C GLU A 652 -20.76 21.70 6.88
N ALA A 653 -21.58 20.74 6.43
CA ALA A 653 -22.87 20.45 7.01
C ALA A 653 -22.76 19.65 8.33
N GLY A 654 -23.64 19.94 9.28
CA GLY A 654 -23.76 19.14 10.50
C GLY A 654 -24.22 17.71 10.20
N ILE A 655 -25.21 17.56 9.32
CA ILE A 655 -25.70 16.27 8.80
C ILE A 655 -25.94 16.40 7.30
N LYS A 656 -25.35 15.52 6.49
CA LYS A 656 -25.54 15.46 5.05
C LYS A 656 -26.26 14.18 4.65
N LEU A 657 -27.35 14.33 3.91
CA LEU A 657 -28.14 13.25 3.36
C LEU A 657 -27.99 13.23 1.84
N VAL A 658 -27.61 12.09 1.29
CA VAL A 658 -27.36 11.87 -0.12
C VAL A 658 -28.29 10.76 -0.60
N GLU A 659 -29.09 11.04 -1.63
CA GLU A 659 -29.88 10.05 -2.38
C GLU A 659 -30.74 9.07 -1.55
N ASN A 660 -32.06 9.26 -1.56
CA ASN A 660 -33.02 8.32 -0.96
C ASN A 660 -32.75 8.00 0.53
N CYS A 661 -32.31 9.01 1.29
CA CYS A 661 -32.10 8.89 2.73
C CYS A 661 -33.35 9.26 3.53
N SER A 662 -33.62 8.52 4.61
CA SER A 662 -34.76 8.78 5.51
C SER A 662 -34.43 8.56 6.99
N PRO A 663 -33.41 9.25 7.54
CA PRO A 663 -33.04 9.09 8.93
C PRO A 663 -34.12 9.64 9.88
N THR A 664 -34.18 9.05 11.07
CA THR A 664 -34.92 9.60 12.21
C THR A 664 -33.94 10.29 13.16
N ILE A 665 -34.08 11.60 13.33
CA ILE A 665 -33.18 12.46 14.09
C ILE A 665 -33.97 13.02 15.28
N VAL A 666 -33.59 12.63 16.50
CA VAL A 666 -34.38 12.93 17.70
C VAL A 666 -33.52 13.58 18.78
N ASN A 667 -33.99 14.67 19.38
CA ASN A 667 -33.33 15.31 20.51
C ASN A 667 -31.85 15.64 20.26
N CYS A 668 -31.52 16.06 19.03
CA CYS A 668 -30.16 16.38 18.64
C CYS A 668 -29.90 17.88 18.62
N ILE A 669 -28.65 18.27 18.88
CA ILE A 669 -28.16 19.65 18.75
C ILE A 669 -27.26 19.71 17.51
N ILE A 670 -27.59 20.56 16.56
CA ILE A 670 -26.84 20.72 15.30
C ILE A 670 -26.47 22.20 15.19
N ALA A 671 -25.24 22.55 15.54
CA ALA A 671 -24.90 23.94 15.80
C ALA A 671 -23.49 24.35 15.38
N GLY A 672 -23.34 25.62 14.97
CA GLY A 672 -22.03 26.21 14.70
C GLY A 672 -21.29 25.64 13.48
N ASN A 673 -21.97 24.87 12.62
CA ASN A 673 -21.31 24.26 11.46
C ASN A 673 -21.10 25.28 10.34
N GLY A 674 -20.04 25.07 9.54
CA GLY A 674 -19.60 25.99 8.48
C GLY A 674 -20.47 25.99 7.22
N GLY A 675 -21.38 25.02 7.08
CA GLY A 675 -22.41 24.93 6.05
C GLY A 675 -23.83 24.87 6.65
N ASP A 676 -24.72 24.10 6.03
CA ASP A 676 -26.10 23.91 6.53
C ASP A 676 -26.12 23.07 7.83
N GLY A 677 -27.14 23.26 8.66
CA GLY A 677 -27.36 22.34 9.78
C GLY A 677 -27.62 20.91 9.26
N ILE A 678 -28.65 20.76 8.43
CA ILE A 678 -28.98 19.51 7.73
C ILE A 678 -29.08 19.79 6.22
N GLU A 679 -28.17 19.21 5.44
CA GLU A 679 -28.16 19.30 3.98
C GLU A 679 -28.75 18.03 3.36
N MET A 680 -29.80 18.16 2.56
CA MET A 680 -30.48 17.06 1.87
C MET A 680 -30.23 17.17 0.36
N TRP A 681 -29.14 16.56 -0.10
CA TRP A 681 -28.68 16.65 -1.48
C TRP A 681 -29.23 15.51 -2.36
N ALA A 682 -29.66 15.86 -3.57
CA ALA A 682 -30.08 14.93 -4.61
C ALA A 682 -29.61 15.41 -5.99
N PRO A 683 -29.23 14.51 -6.91
CA PRO A 683 -28.81 14.88 -8.26
C PRO A 683 -29.98 15.49 -9.05
N ARG A 684 -29.89 16.79 -9.36
CA ARG A 684 -30.87 17.49 -10.20
C ARG A 684 -30.54 17.20 -11.67
N GLY A 685 -31.35 16.37 -12.34
CA GLY A 685 -31.18 16.05 -13.77
C GLY A 685 -31.62 14.64 -14.20
N ALA A 686 -31.91 13.75 -13.25
CA ALA A 686 -32.44 12.42 -13.55
C ALA A 686 -33.97 12.45 -13.80
N ARG A 687 -34.47 11.53 -14.64
CA ARG A 687 -35.91 11.37 -14.94
C ARG A 687 -36.75 11.02 -13.69
N LEU A 688 -36.10 10.43 -12.68
CA LEU A 688 -36.60 10.27 -11.31
C LEU A 688 -35.58 10.93 -10.38
N VAL A 689 -35.99 11.95 -9.63
CA VAL A 689 -35.12 12.59 -8.63
C VAL A 689 -35.30 11.83 -7.32
N PRO A 690 -34.29 11.08 -6.83
CA PRO A 690 -34.38 10.45 -5.52
C PRO A 690 -34.51 11.55 -4.46
N GLN A 691 -35.60 11.52 -3.69
CA GLN A 691 -35.87 12.52 -2.66
C GLN A 691 -35.46 11.99 -1.28
N ASN A 692 -34.94 12.87 -0.43
CA ASN A 692 -34.58 12.55 0.95
C ASN A 692 -35.74 12.96 1.89
N TYR A 693 -36.01 12.17 2.93
CA TYR A 693 -37.14 12.29 3.85
C TYR A 693 -36.70 12.19 5.33
N ALA A 694 -36.04 13.21 5.85
CA ALA A 694 -35.62 13.23 7.25
C ALA A 694 -36.83 13.45 8.19
N THR A 695 -36.94 12.65 9.24
CA THR A 695 -37.87 12.91 10.36
C THR A 695 -37.08 13.54 11.51
N ILE A 696 -37.39 14.79 11.86
CA ILE A 696 -36.62 15.62 12.79
C ILE A 696 -37.54 16.01 13.95
N VAL A 697 -37.23 15.55 15.16
CA VAL A 697 -38.12 15.70 16.33
C VAL A 697 -37.33 16.17 17.55
N HIS A 698 -37.81 17.21 18.23
CA HIS A 698 -37.16 17.77 19.44
C HIS A 698 -35.71 18.22 19.22
N CYS A 699 -35.35 18.62 18.00
CA CYS A 699 -33.98 19.04 17.69
C CYS A 699 -33.79 20.55 17.86
N THR A 700 -32.56 20.95 18.16
CA THR A 700 -32.12 22.36 18.14
C THR A 700 -31.10 22.54 17.03
N ILE A 701 -31.44 23.32 16.01
CA ILE A 701 -30.61 23.60 14.84
C ILE A 701 -30.31 25.10 14.82
N VAL A 702 -29.08 25.48 15.20
CA VAL A 702 -28.76 26.88 15.53
C VAL A 702 -27.37 27.33 15.14
N GLY A 703 -27.23 28.56 14.64
CA GLY A 703 -25.92 29.17 14.45
C GLY A 703 -25.08 28.53 13.33
N ASN A 704 -25.69 27.76 12.43
CA ASN A 704 -25.00 27.22 11.26
C ASN A 704 -24.83 28.32 10.20
N ARG A 705 -23.70 28.35 9.49
CA ARG A 705 -23.40 29.42 8.50
C ARG A 705 -24.33 29.37 7.28
N GLY A 706 -24.77 28.17 6.88
CA GLY A 706 -25.80 27.92 5.88
C GLY A 706 -27.21 27.90 6.48
N HIS A 707 -28.19 27.37 5.76
CA HIS A 707 -29.56 27.20 6.25
C HIS A 707 -29.61 26.20 7.43
N GLY A 708 -30.65 26.28 8.26
CA GLY A 708 -30.87 25.25 9.28
C GLY A 708 -31.13 23.89 8.63
N ILE A 709 -32.03 23.87 7.64
CA ILE A 709 -32.32 22.67 6.83
C ILE A 709 -32.39 23.08 5.35
N GLN A 710 -31.69 22.37 4.47
CA GLN A 710 -31.67 22.62 3.03
C GLN A 710 -32.08 21.37 2.23
N GLY A 711 -33.02 21.52 1.30
CA GLY A 711 -33.44 20.51 0.33
C GLY A 711 -34.42 19.45 0.86
N GLY A 712 -34.90 18.58 -0.04
CA GLY A 712 -35.65 17.37 0.32
C GLY A 712 -37.06 17.61 0.84
N ALA A 713 -37.61 16.60 1.51
CA ALA A 713 -38.95 16.59 2.10
C ALA A 713 -38.90 16.28 3.61
N PRO A 714 -38.33 17.16 4.44
CA PRO A 714 -38.22 16.92 5.86
C PRO A 714 -39.58 17.02 6.57
N THR A 715 -39.78 16.17 7.57
CA THR A 715 -40.83 16.33 8.58
C THR A 715 -40.19 16.85 9.86
N VAL A 716 -40.51 18.08 10.24
CA VAL A 716 -39.92 18.77 11.39
C VAL A 716 -40.99 19.00 12.44
N VAL A 717 -40.80 18.43 13.62
CA VAL A 717 -41.78 18.46 14.71
C VAL A 717 -41.14 18.93 16.01
N SER A 718 -41.80 19.85 16.72
CA SER A 718 -41.41 20.26 18.08
C SER A 718 -39.93 20.66 18.21
N SER A 719 -39.39 21.34 17.18
CA SER A 719 -37.97 21.64 17.06
C SER A 719 -37.71 23.15 16.98
N ILE A 720 -36.48 23.55 17.29
CA ILE A 720 -36.00 24.94 17.21
C ILE A 720 -35.06 25.03 16.01
N VAL A 721 -35.37 25.92 15.05
CA VAL A 721 -34.51 26.22 13.90
C VAL A 721 -34.32 27.74 13.83
N TYR A 722 -33.18 28.21 14.31
CA TYR A 722 -33.00 29.63 14.65
C TYR A 722 -31.56 30.09 14.43
N PHE A 723 -31.33 31.37 14.11
CA PHE A 723 -30.01 31.97 13.89
C PHE A 723 -29.10 31.21 12.91
N ASN A 724 -29.67 30.49 11.94
CA ASN A 724 -28.90 29.94 10.84
C ASN A 724 -28.89 30.95 9.69
N ALA A 725 -27.96 30.76 8.76
CA ALA A 725 -27.64 31.64 7.66
C ALA A 725 -27.10 33.00 8.15
N SER A 726 -25.86 33.28 7.77
CA SER A 726 -25.10 34.44 8.26
C SER A 726 -25.68 35.81 7.90
N ASP A 727 -26.71 35.87 7.06
CA ASP A 727 -27.37 37.10 6.59
C ASP A 727 -28.58 37.53 7.43
N GLY A 728 -29.06 36.68 8.35
CA GLY A 728 -30.25 36.93 9.18
C GLY A 728 -31.56 37.13 8.41
N ARG A 729 -31.58 36.83 7.10
CA ARG A 729 -32.71 37.09 6.17
C ARG A 729 -33.13 35.84 5.41
N SER A 730 -32.22 34.88 5.25
CA SER A 730 -32.48 33.62 4.58
C SER A 730 -33.47 32.76 5.37
N SER A 731 -34.29 32.00 4.64
CA SER A 731 -35.22 31.04 5.25
C SER A 731 -34.43 30.00 6.04
N GLN A 732 -34.92 29.65 7.22
CA GLN A 732 -34.23 28.71 8.10
C GLN A 732 -34.37 27.27 7.62
N ILE A 733 -35.49 26.99 6.96
CA ILE A 733 -35.75 25.75 6.27
C ILE A 733 -35.95 26.13 4.80
N LYS A 734 -35.16 25.55 3.91
CA LYS A 734 -35.21 25.77 2.46
C LYS A 734 -35.34 24.41 1.78
N ALA A 735 -36.49 23.77 1.97
CA ALA A 735 -36.76 22.42 1.50
C ALA A 735 -37.78 22.42 0.34
N ASP A 736 -37.82 21.33 -0.43
CA ASP A 736 -38.69 21.22 -1.59
C ASP A 736 -40.16 21.04 -1.17
N THR A 737 -40.40 20.18 -0.16
CA THR A 737 -41.75 19.93 0.40
C THR A 737 -41.69 19.68 1.92
N PRO A 738 -41.43 20.70 2.76
CA PRO A 738 -41.34 20.53 4.20
C PRO A 738 -42.72 20.36 4.87
N LEU A 739 -42.78 19.47 5.88
CA LEU A 739 -43.88 19.39 6.83
C LEU A 739 -43.39 19.89 8.20
N VAL A 740 -43.84 21.07 8.63
CA VAL A 740 -43.39 21.67 9.90
C VAL A 740 -44.56 21.78 10.88
N ARG A 741 -44.39 21.28 12.11
CA ARG A 741 -45.44 21.30 13.16
C ARG A 741 -44.86 21.59 14.53
N TYR A 742 -45.48 22.50 15.29
CA TYR A 742 -45.09 22.83 16.66
C TYR A 742 -43.63 23.31 16.81
N CYS A 743 -43.06 23.90 15.76
CA CYS A 743 -41.66 24.35 15.75
C CYS A 743 -41.53 25.86 16.01
N ASN A 744 -40.38 26.26 16.54
CA ASN A 744 -39.97 27.66 16.58
C ASN A 744 -38.95 27.91 15.45
N VAL A 745 -39.35 28.66 14.42
CA VAL A 745 -38.54 28.90 13.22
C VAL A 745 -38.37 30.41 13.01
N GLN A 746 -37.13 30.91 13.05
CA GLN A 746 -36.85 32.34 12.81
C GLN A 746 -37.22 32.74 11.39
N GLY A 747 -38.04 33.77 11.19
CA GLY A 747 -38.30 34.29 9.85
C GLY A 747 -39.05 33.35 8.88
N GLY A 748 -39.54 32.19 9.35
CA GLY A 748 -40.33 31.24 8.57
C GLY A 748 -39.54 30.13 7.86
N TYR A 749 -40.28 29.27 7.13
CA TYR A 749 -39.79 28.14 6.34
C TYR A 749 -40.38 28.10 4.94
#